data_AF-A0A9D7N302-F1
#
_entry.id   AF-A0A9D7N302-F1
#
_cell.length_a   1.000
_cell.length_b   1.000
_cell.length_c   1.000
_cell.angle_alpha   90.00
_cell.angle_beta   90.00
_cell.angle_gamma   90.00
#
_symmetry.space_group_name_H-M   'P 1'
#
loop_
_entity.id
_entity.type
_entity.pdbx_description
1 polymer ?
#
loop_
_entity_poly.entity_id
_entity_poly.type
_entity_poly.pdbx_seq_one_letter_code
_entity_poly.pdbx_strand_id
1 'polypeptide(L)'
;MKLFATPSARAALALAPLALAACGGAPPEIPLALQPLPFCTEPELRALEERRDARLADWLPWAQRASAGDRAAAWRALARMGRSVEFEGRDAELLALARAEADARVALEIAFALPRTSCRTAETYLLEALRHADGRVRAEAVRGLALLGGSPPWQALLELLHDEHPLARAFAATALLAWVGVRSTAPLEVPPAMKERLVQELLRLASIGEEVPFVRWRALHALAELREPWPDTDLVVAVYSFLQDEVDLVRFQAARLSARLTQHPAAVKALHLLARDPDPRVAEIAAGSLRGKLEGRNFRSIRRSLVSALDGLESRPWNRVSRAAYAALLGDDPLSRHVLRRAMEEDTSPVVRAAAFRGLHRIDPEGLRAERERFLAEESWVLREAAVLALADVGDAELVLRELLARRDDPAAPVRNAAAQVLFEQRARFAEAWLPALRGTLDGGDLGVVGTLAELWVAASEKGAELPLEELAPAWRAARQRIAPAEALELDPLLAKILGEPSLAGEAVPFSSFDLSIFDLETRRRVTLVTTKGELLIELDGRDAPRHTASFLHLVETGALRGLSMHRRVPGFVVQGADPRGDGWGSGGVRLPNEVAPGVYGAGSLGMPDAGLDTGGSQLFFTLHPWPHLEGRYTRFARLLRGGPRVLVELERGDLILDARIEPWPKPPARTPLGMAVRSLPRPLVVAHRGASKQAPENTRAANELAWKLGAHGLETDVRLTKDQRIVCLHDESLKRTTGVDRPVHALSYEELGALDAGAWKDSAYAGERIPLLEEVLAATPRGKAFFLEVKAGEEIVPHLKKVLDASDRRDQVTLIGFDFEVLRQLRASLPDVPILWLVGAPRDARTKSYGPIDPQCARRAAEAGFQGLNVDRRGVDAKLVAAAKAAGQELFVWTVNDPAEAQRLRDLGVTAFTTDVPDLLLPALRQ
;
A
#
# COMPACT_ATOMS: atom_id res chain seq x y z
N MET A 1 46.44 20.27 16.33
CA MET A 1 45.26 21.08 16.01
C MET A 1 45.35 21.70 14.60
N LYS A 2 45.79 21.10 13.47
CA LYS A 2 45.96 19.70 12.96
C LYS A 2 44.66 18.89 13.12
N LEU A 3 43.93 18.48 12.08
CA LEU A 3 44.38 17.72 10.91
C LEU A 3 43.64 18.11 9.62
N PHE A 4 44.39 18.66 8.66
CA PHE A 4 44.11 18.63 7.22
C PHE A 4 44.82 17.42 6.61
N ALA A 5 44.23 16.91 5.53
CA ALA A 5 44.90 16.43 4.31
C ALA A 5 45.96 15.33 4.42
N THR A 6 45.64 14.18 3.82
CA THR A 6 46.65 13.36 3.14
C THR A 6 46.24 13.10 1.69
N PRO A 7 47.19 13.00 0.73
CA PRO A 7 46.95 12.69 -0.68
C PRO A 7 46.41 11.27 -0.95
N SER A 8 46.10 10.49 0.08
CA SER A 8 45.66 9.09 -0.02
C SER A 8 44.22 8.91 -0.53
N ALA A 9 43.41 9.98 -0.61
CA ALA A 9 42.05 9.90 -1.15
C ALA A 9 41.98 9.85 -2.69
N ARG A 10 43.05 10.24 -3.40
CA ARG A 10 43.12 10.11 -4.88
C ARG A 10 43.64 8.75 -5.35
N ALA A 11 44.31 7.98 -4.48
CA ALA A 11 44.72 6.60 -4.79
C ALA A 11 43.58 5.58 -4.61
N ALA A 12 42.60 5.86 -3.73
CA ALA A 12 41.46 4.97 -3.50
C ALA A 12 40.41 4.99 -4.64
N LEU A 13 40.35 6.06 -5.44
CA LEU A 13 39.46 6.16 -6.61
C LEU A 13 40.08 5.66 -7.92
N ALA A 14 41.38 5.33 -7.93
CA ALA A 14 42.08 4.79 -9.10
C ALA A 14 42.26 3.25 -9.08
N LEU A 15 41.89 2.57 -7.97
CA LEU A 15 42.00 1.11 -7.82
C LEU A 15 40.64 0.37 -7.84
N ALA A 16 39.52 1.09 -7.94
CA ALA A 16 38.19 0.50 -8.06
C ALA A 16 38.01 -0.45 -9.27
N PRO A 17 38.71 -0.29 -10.42
CA PRO A 17 38.55 -1.24 -11.54
C PRO A 17 39.32 -2.57 -11.35
N LEU A 18 40.22 -2.68 -10.38
CA LEU A 18 41.07 -3.87 -10.18
C LEU A 18 40.61 -4.77 -9.03
N ALA A 19 39.68 -4.34 -8.18
CA ALA A 19 39.08 -5.19 -7.14
C ALA A 19 37.93 -6.08 -7.68
N LEU A 20 37.47 -5.85 -8.92
CA LEU A 20 36.43 -6.63 -9.59
C LEU A 20 36.92 -7.95 -10.22
N ALA A 21 38.19 -8.32 -10.04
CA ALA A 21 38.78 -9.53 -10.65
C ALA A 21 39.32 -10.57 -9.65
N ALA A 22 39.09 -10.44 -8.33
CA ALA A 22 39.72 -11.32 -7.32
C ALA A 22 38.77 -12.03 -6.33
N CYS A 23 37.45 -12.05 -6.56
CA CYS A 23 36.51 -12.83 -5.75
C CYS A 23 35.83 -13.94 -6.56
N GLY A 24 36.63 -14.70 -7.30
CA GLY A 24 36.27 -16.07 -7.68
C GLY A 24 36.39 -16.97 -6.45
N GLY A 25 35.39 -16.93 -5.57
CA GLY A 25 35.23 -17.91 -4.49
C GLY A 25 34.10 -18.85 -4.84
N ALA A 26 34.36 -20.15 -4.89
CA ALA A 26 33.29 -21.15 -4.94
C ALA A 26 32.35 -20.95 -3.73
N PRO A 27 31.03 -21.13 -3.90
CA PRO A 27 30.09 -20.97 -2.78
C PRO A 27 30.43 -21.96 -1.66
N PRO A 28 30.29 -21.55 -0.38
CA PRO A 28 30.47 -22.48 0.73
C PRO A 28 29.41 -23.59 0.66
N GLU A 29 29.83 -24.85 0.79
CA GLU A 29 28.92 -25.96 1.07
C GLU A 29 28.30 -25.73 2.46
N ILE A 30 26.99 -25.48 2.50
CA ILE A 30 26.21 -25.33 3.73
C ILE A 30 25.43 -26.63 3.96
N PRO A 31 25.42 -27.20 5.19
CA PRO A 31 24.75 -28.45 5.48
C PRO A 31 23.23 -28.37 5.26
N LEU A 32 22.71 -29.28 4.42
CA LEU A 32 21.28 -29.53 4.22
C LEU A 32 20.64 -30.10 5.49
N ALA A 33 20.03 -29.22 6.28
CA ALA A 33 18.95 -29.60 7.18
C ALA A 33 17.83 -28.56 7.04
N LEU A 34 16.99 -28.77 6.01
CA LEU A 34 15.80 -27.98 5.72
C LEU A 34 14.78 -28.15 6.86
N GLN A 35 14.40 -27.06 7.53
CA GLN A 35 13.09 -26.98 8.19
C GLN A 35 12.14 -26.15 7.31
N PRO A 36 10.89 -26.59 7.10
CA PRO A 36 10.00 -25.95 6.14
C PRO A 36 9.39 -24.64 6.65
N LEU A 37 9.29 -23.65 5.75
CA LEU A 37 8.51 -22.43 5.92
C LEU A 37 6.98 -22.66 5.90
N PRO A 38 6.18 -21.70 6.42
CA PRO A 38 4.81 -21.98 6.89
C PRO A 38 3.67 -21.62 5.93
N PHE A 39 3.92 -21.28 4.65
CA PHE A 39 2.81 -21.01 3.71
C PHE A 39 1.94 -22.27 3.50
N CYS A 40 2.58 -23.43 3.54
CA CYS A 40 1.98 -24.71 3.82
C CYS A 40 3.06 -25.56 4.48
N THR A 41 2.81 -26.05 5.69
CA THR A 41 3.73 -26.99 6.37
C THR A 41 3.76 -28.35 5.68
N GLU A 42 2.81 -28.60 4.77
CA GLU A 42 2.67 -29.85 4.04
C GLU A 42 3.43 -29.77 2.70
N PRO A 43 4.50 -30.56 2.53
CA PRO A 43 5.31 -30.55 1.31
C PRO A 43 4.54 -30.89 0.03
N GLU A 44 3.46 -31.66 0.15
CA GLU A 44 2.69 -32.18 -0.98
C GLU A 44 1.84 -31.12 -1.68
N LEU A 45 1.16 -30.23 -0.93
CA LEU A 45 0.42 -29.10 -1.52
C LEU A 45 1.36 -28.09 -2.16
N ARG A 46 2.56 -27.91 -1.57
CA ARG A 46 3.61 -27.07 -2.17
C ARG A 46 4.09 -27.64 -3.50
N ALA A 47 4.39 -28.93 -3.54
CA ALA A 47 4.78 -29.60 -4.77
C ALA A 47 3.66 -29.55 -5.83
N LEU A 48 2.39 -29.48 -5.42
CA LEU A 48 1.26 -29.31 -6.33
C LEU A 48 1.23 -27.91 -6.96
N GLU A 49 1.44 -26.86 -6.17
CA GLU A 49 1.51 -25.47 -6.66
C GLU A 49 2.67 -25.22 -7.63
N GLU A 50 3.75 -26.00 -7.53
CA GLU A 50 4.95 -25.85 -8.36
C GLU A 50 4.83 -26.52 -9.74
N ARG A 51 4.03 -27.59 -9.87
CA ARG A 51 3.94 -28.39 -11.09
C ARG A 51 3.26 -27.69 -12.28
N ARG A 52 2.43 -26.68 -12.02
CA ARG A 52 1.65 -25.87 -13.00
C ARG A 52 0.70 -26.66 -13.93
N ASP A 53 0.78 -27.98 -14.03
CA ASP A 53 -0.08 -28.89 -14.80
C ASP A 53 -0.91 -29.83 -13.90
N ALA A 54 -1.22 -29.38 -12.68
CA ALA A 54 -1.97 -30.15 -11.70
C ALA A 54 -3.43 -30.37 -12.12
N ARG A 55 -3.96 -31.58 -11.82
CA ARG A 55 -5.37 -31.90 -12.04
C ARG A 55 -6.20 -31.52 -10.83
N LEU A 56 -7.47 -31.17 -11.05
CA LEU A 56 -8.39 -30.90 -9.94
C LEU A 56 -8.48 -32.10 -8.97
N ALA A 57 -8.32 -33.33 -9.47
CA ALA A 57 -8.31 -34.54 -8.65
C ALA A 57 -7.20 -34.57 -7.60
N ASP A 58 -6.04 -33.99 -7.91
CA ASP A 58 -4.90 -33.92 -6.99
C ASP A 58 -5.07 -32.80 -5.95
N TRP A 59 -5.82 -31.75 -6.30
CA TRP A 59 -6.11 -30.59 -5.45
C TRP A 59 -7.29 -30.81 -4.50
N LEU A 60 -8.35 -31.50 -4.95
CA LEU A 60 -9.62 -31.60 -4.24
C LEU A 60 -9.52 -32.12 -2.79
N PRO A 61 -8.66 -33.10 -2.45
CA PRO A 61 -8.52 -33.57 -1.07
C PRO A 61 -8.14 -32.45 -0.08
N TRP A 62 -7.41 -31.44 -0.54
CA TRP A 62 -6.96 -30.31 0.28
C TRP A 62 -8.11 -29.36 0.59
N ALA A 63 -8.99 -29.14 -0.38
CA ALA A 63 -10.17 -28.30 -0.22
C ALA A 63 -11.27 -28.95 0.64
N GLN A 64 -11.14 -30.25 0.96
CA GLN A 64 -12.06 -31.01 1.81
C GLN A 64 -11.53 -31.24 3.24
N ARG A 65 -10.39 -30.65 3.61
CA ARG A 65 -9.79 -30.80 4.94
C ARG A 65 -10.66 -30.21 6.05
N ALA A 66 -10.52 -30.75 7.26
CA ALA A 66 -11.28 -30.32 8.43
C ALA A 66 -11.00 -28.87 8.86
N SER A 67 -9.75 -28.40 8.73
CA SER A 67 -9.32 -27.04 9.08
C SER A 67 -9.77 -26.03 8.03
N ALA A 68 -10.47 -24.97 8.45
CA ALA A 68 -10.82 -23.84 7.58
C ALA A 68 -9.58 -23.10 7.05
N GLY A 69 -8.48 -23.07 7.83
CA GLY A 69 -7.22 -22.49 7.39
C GLY A 69 -6.62 -23.24 6.20
N ASP A 70 -6.66 -24.57 6.26
CA ASP A 70 -6.15 -25.46 5.21
C ASP A 70 -6.99 -25.36 3.95
N ARG A 71 -8.33 -25.33 4.09
CA ARG A 71 -9.23 -25.13 2.95
C ARG A 71 -9.01 -23.77 2.30
N ALA A 72 -8.89 -22.70 3.09
CA ALA A 72 -8.56 -21.37 2.56
C ALA A 72 -7.21 -21.34 1.84
N ALA A 73 -6.19 -22.03 2.36
CA ALA A 73 -4.89 -22.18 1.70
C ALA A 73 -5.02 -22.94 0.37
N ALA A 74 -5.82 -24.01 0.33
CA ALA A 74 -6.10 -24.75 -0.89
C ALA A 74 -6.78 -23.86 -1.95
N TRP A 75 -7.77 -23.05 -1.59
CA TRP A 75 -8.40 -22.13 -2.54
C TRP A 75 -7.45 -21.04 -3.06
N ARG A 76 -6.54 -20.53 -2.22
CA ARG A 76 -5.44 -19.65 -2.70
C ARG A 76 -4.51 -20.36 -3.67
N ALA A 77 -4.13 -21.61 -3.37
CA ALA A 77 -3.34 -22.43 -4.26
C ALA A 77 -4.00 -22.56 -5.63
N LEU A 78 -5.31 -22.84 -5.65
CA LEU A 78 -6.10 -22.93 -6.88
C LEU A 78 -6.12 -21.61 -7.66
N ALA A 79 -6.29 -20.48 -6.97
CA ALA A 79 -6.24 -19.15 -7.61
C ALA A 79 -4.90 -18.87 -8.31
N ARG A 80 -3.79 -19.35 -7.73
CA ARG A 80 -2.43 -19.21 -8.27
C ARG A 80 -2.16 -20.14 -9.45
N MET A 81 -2.71 -21.35 -9.43
CA MET A 81 -2.64 -22.26 -10.58
C MET A 81 -3.50 -21.76 -11.74
N GLY A 82 -4.62 -21.08 -11.45
CA GLY A 82 -5.41 -20.38 -12.45
C GLY A 82 -6.04 -21.30 -13.50
N ARG A 83 -5.90 -20.94 -14.79
CA ARG A 83 -6.52 -21.69 -15.92
C ARG A 83 -5.74 -22.92 -16.37
N SER A 84 -4.55 -23.17 -15.83
CA SER A 84 -3.78 -24.37 -16.18
C SER A 84 -4.30 -25.65 -15.54
N VAL A 85 -5.21 -25.53 -14.57
CA VAL A 85 -5.86 -26.68 -13.93
C VAL A 85 -6.88 -27.30 -14.87
N GLU A 86 -6.73 -28.59 -15.12
CA GLU A 86 -7.74 -29.38 -15.82
C GLU A 86 -8.86 -29.79 -14.87
N PHE A 87 -10.09 -29.39 -15.20
CA PHE A 87 -11.27 -29.69 -14.38
C PHE A 87 -11.88 -31.06 -14.70
N GLU A 88 -11.48 -31.75 -15.77
CA GLU A 88 -11.97 -33.09 -16.21
C GLU A 88 -13.52 -33.25 -16.12
N GLY A 89 -14.30 -32.17 -16.36
CA GLY A 89 -15.77 -32.20 -16.26
C GLY A 89 -16.36 -32.16 -14.84
N ARG A 90 -15.54 -31.88 -13.82
CA ARG A 90 -15.92 -31.83 -12.40
C ARG A 90 -16.38 -30.44 -11.93
N ASP A 91 -16.76 -29.56 -12.85
CA ASP A 91 -17.27 -28.21 -12.57
C ASP A 91 -18.43 -28.21 -11.55
N ALA A 92 -19.30 -29.22 -11.61
CA ALA A 92 -20.45 -29.36 -10.71
C ALA A 92 -20.05 -29.78 -9.28
N GLU A 93 -19.02 -30.60 -9.14
CA GLU A 93 -18.50 -31.02 -7.84
C GLU A 93 -17.81 -29.83 -7.13
N LEU A 94 -17.07 -29.02 -7.89
CA LEU A 94 -16.47 -27.80 -7.37
C LEU A 94 -17.53 -26.79 -6.89
N LEU A 95 -18.61 -26.62 -7.66
CA LEU A 95 -19.73 -25.78 -7.26
C LEU A 95 -20.41 -26.31 -5.99
N ALA A 96 -20.61 -27.62 -5.88
CA ALA A 96 -21.19 -28.24 -4.69
C ALA A 96 -20.30 -28.02 -3.45
N LEU A 97 -18.99 -28.20 -3.60
CA LEU A 97 -18.02 -27.92 -2.54
C LEU A 97 -18.05 -26.44 -2.11
N ALA A 98 -18.09 -25.54 -3.09
CA ALA A 98 -18.15 -24.10 -2.84
C ALA A 98 -19.42 -23.68 -2.08
N ARG A 99 -20.57 -24.28 -2.40
CA ARG A 99 -21.85 -24.03 -1.71
C ARG A 99 -21.90 -24.63 -0.30
N ALA A 100 -21.17 -25.71 -0.05
CA ALA A 100 -21.13 -26.36 1.25
C ALA A 100 -20.29 -25.59 2.28
N GLU A 101 -19.50 -24.60 1.85
CA GLU A 101 -18.63 -23.86 2.74
C GLU A 101 -19.39 -22.85 3.60
N ALA A 102 -19.23 -22.98 4.93
CA ALA A 102 -19.88 -22.11 5.90
C ALA A 102 -18.93 -21.06 6.53
N ASP A 103 -17.59 -21.27 6.45
CA ASP A 103 -16.63 -20.29 6.95
C ASP A 103 -16.45 -19.14 5.94
N ALA A 104 -16.85 -17.94 6.35
CA ALA A 104 -16.77 -16.74 5.51
C ALA A 104 -15.35 -16.42 5.01
N ARG A 105 -14.30 -16.81 5.76
CA ARG A 105 -12.90 -16.63 5.32
C ARG A 105 -12.58 -17.54 4.16
N VAL A 106 -13.09 -18.77 4.17
CA VAL A 106 -12.90 -19.70 3.05
C VAL A 106 -13.73 -19.22 1.87
N ALA A 107 -15.01 -18.90 2.06
CA ALA A 107 -15.90 -18.38 1.02
C ALA A 107 -15.32 -17.14 0.28
N LEU A 108 -14.60 -16.27 0.99
CA LEU A 108 -13.86 -15.16 0.39
C LEU A 108 -12.79 -15.65 -0.60
N GLU A 109 -11.98 -16.64 -0.22
CA GLU A 109 -10.97 -17.24 -1.10
C GLU A 109 -11.62 -17.96 -2.28
N ILE A 110 -12.78 -18.59 -2.09
CA ILE A 110 -13.55 -19.23 -3.17
C ILE A 110 -13.99 -18.18 -4.20
N ALA A 111 -14.62 -17.10 -3.74
CA ALA A 111 -15.07 -16.00 -4.60
C ALA A 111 -13.90 -15.35 -5.37
N PHE A 112 -12.72 -15.32 -4.77
CA PHE A 112 -11.49 -14.85 -5.43
C PHE A 112 -10.93 -15.86 -6.44
N ALA A 113 -10.91 -17.15 -6.10
CA ALA A 113 -10.25 -18.19 -6.88
C ALA A 113 -11.02 -18.58 -8.14
N LEU A 114 -12.32 -18.90 -8.01
CA LEU A 114 -13.16 -19.41 -9.10
C LEU A 114 -13.12 -18.59 -10.41
N PRO A 115 -13.25 -17.25 -10.41
CA PRO A 115 -13.24 -16.47 -11.66
C PRO A 115 -11.87 -16.48 -12.38
N ARG A 116 -10.81 -16.98 -11.73
CA ARG A 116 -9.46 -17.07 -12.28
C ARG A 116 -9.15 -18.45 -12.87
N THR A 117 -10.06 -19.41 -12.73
CA THR A 117 -9.92 -20.75 -13.31
C THR A 117 -10.72 -20.88 -14.61
N SER A 118 -10.69 -22.07 -15.21
CA SER A 118 -11.53 -22.43 -16.36
C SER A 118 -12.89 -23.02 -15.93
N CYS A 119 -13.25 -22.94 -14.64
CA CYS A 119 -14.50 -23.47 -14.10
C CYS A 119 -15.73 -22.79 -14.71
N ARG A 120 -16.58 -23.57 -15.36
CA ARG A 120 -17.78 -23.08 -16.08
C ARG A 120 -18.92 -22.66 -15.15
N THR A 121 -18.90 -23.10 -13.89
CA THR A 121 -19.92 -22.77 -12.88
C THR A 121 -19.52 -21.60 -11.98
N ALA A 122 -18.38 -20.95 -12.25
CA ALA A 122 -17.88 -19.82 -11.46
C ALA A 122 -18.90 -18.67 -11.39
N GLU A 123 -19.49 -18.28 -12.53
CA GLU A 123 -20.51 -17.22 -12.58
C GLU A 123 -21.72 -17.53 -11.69
N THR A 124 -22.19 -18.79 -11.71
CA THR A 124 -23.31 -19.24 -10.88
C THR A 124 -23.03 -19.04 -9.39
N TYR A 125 -21.86 -19.47 -8.91
CA TYR A 125 -21.47 -19.28 -7.52
C TYR A 125 -21.39 -17.80 -7.15
N LEU A 126 -20.78 -16.97 -8.01
CA LEU A 126 -20.57 -15.56 -7.70
C LEU A 126 -21.90 -14.79 -7.62
N LEU A 127 -22.87 -15.10 -8.48
CA LEU A 127 -24.22 -14.54 -8.41
C LEU A 127 -24.94 -14.91 -7.10
N GLU A 128 -24.73 -16.12 -6.58
CA GLU A 128 -25.24 -16.54 -5.27
C GLU A 128 -24.52 -15.78 -4.14
N ALA A 129 -23.21 -15.64 -4.24
CA ALA A 129 -22.36 -14.97 -3.27
C ALA A 129 -22.61 -13.46 -3.14
N LEU A 130 -23.27 -12.81 -4.12
CA LEU A 130 -23.76 -11.44 -3.99
C LEU A 130 -24.73 -11.24 -2.81
N ARG A 131 -25.38 -12.32 -2.35
CA ARG A 131 -26.31 -12.32 -1.20
C ARG A 131 -25.70 -12.92 0.08
N HIS A 132 -24.40 -13.16 0.08
CA HIS A 132 -23.70 -13.74 1.23
C HIS A 132 -23.77 -12.82 2.46
N ALA A 133 -23.80 -13.37 3.68
CA ALA A 133 -23.93 -12.60 4.91
C ALA A 133 -22.71 -11.70 5.20
N ASP A 134 -21.50 -12.16 4.87
CA ASP A 134 -20.26 -11.37 4.99
C ASP A 134 -20.07 -10.44 3.76
N GLY A 135 -20.00 -9.14 4.01
CA GLY A 135 -19.85 -8.13 2.96
C GLY A 135 -18.51 -8.15 2.22
N ARG A 136 -17.47 -8.78 2.76
CA ARG A 136 -16.20 -9.00 2.04
C ARG A 136 -16.37 -10.04 0.94
N VAL A 137 -17.16 -11.09 1.19
CA VAL A 137 -17.49 -12.11 0.19
C VAL A 137 -18.33 -11.48 -0.92
N ARG A 138 -19.33 -10.66 -0.57
CA ARG A 138 -20.11 -9.89 -1.56
C ARG A 138 -19.22 -8.99 -2.42
N ALA A 139 -18.29 -8.27 -1.79
CA ALA A 139 -17.34 -7.41 -2.49
C ALA A 139 -16.47 -8.21 -3.48
N GLU A 140 -15.93 -9.35 -3.06
CA GLU A 140 -15.13 -10.21 -3.94
C GLU A 140 -15.97 -10.82 -5.06
N ALA A 141 -17.20 -11.24 -4.78
CA ALA A 141 -18.10 -11.80 -5.78
C ALA A 141 -18.36 -10.80 -6.93
N VAL A 142 -18.55 -9.52 -6.59
CA VAL A 142 -18.65 -8.42 -7.56
C VAL A 142 -17.38 -8.31 -8.43
N ARG A 143 -16.20 -8.38 -7.83
CA ARG A 143 -14.93 -8.34 -8.59
C ARG A 143 -14.78 -9.56 -9.49
N GLY A 144 -15.14 -10.73 -9.00
CA GLY A 144 -15.10 -11.98 -9.76
C GLY A 144 -15.98 -11.94 -10.99
N LEU A 145 -17.22 -11.42 -10.87
CA LEU A 145 -18.12 -11.24 -12.00
C LEU A 145 -17.53 -10.27 -13.03
N ALA A 146 -16.94 -9.15 -12.58
CA ALA A 146 -16.29 -8.19 -13.46
C ALA A 146 -15.09 -8.79 -14.21
N LEU A 147 -14.41 -9.78 -13.62
CA LEU A 147 -13.31 -10.50 -14.24
C LEU A 147 -13.78 -11.52 -15.28
N LEU A 148 -14.89 -12.23 -15.02
CA LEU A 148 -15.47 -13.19 -15.97
C LEU A 148 -16.03 -12.51 -17.23
N GLY A 149 -16.52 -11.27 -17.09
CA GLY A 149 -17.19 -10.54 -18.17
C GLY A 149 -18.66 -10.97 -18.31
N GLY A 150 -19.22 -10.91 -19.53
CA GLY A 150 -20.61 -11.26 -19.79
C GLY A 150 -21.62 -10.16 -19.47
N SER A 151 -22.90 -10.51 -19.35
CA SER A 151 -23.98 -9.57 -19.04
C SER A 151 -23.95 -9.18 -17.56
N PRO A 152 -23.85 -7.89 -17.21
CA PRO A 152 -23.80 -7.48 -15.81
C PRO A 152 -25.14 -7.69 -15.08
N PRO A 153 -25.12 -8.13 -13.81
CA PRO A 153 -26.32 -8.18 -12.98
C PRO A 153 -26.68 -6.78 -12.46
N TRP A 154 -27.10 -5.89 -13.36
CA TRP A 154 -27.32 -4.46 -13.14
C TRP A 154 -28.08 -4.11 -11.85
N GLN A 155 -29.20 -4.80 -11.60
CA GLN A 155 -30.04 -4.54 -10.44
C GLN A 155 -29.31 -4.88 -9.13
N ALA A 156 -28.65 -6.04 -9.06
CA ALA A 156 -27.89 -6.46 -7.88
C ALA A 156 -26.69 -5.53 -7.64
N LEU A 157 -26.01 -5.06 -8.71
CA LEU A 157 -24.92 -4.11 -8.59
C LEU A 157 -25.39 -2.75 -8.04
N LEU A 158 -26.54 -2.24 -8.49
CA LEU A 158 -27.13 -1.02 -7.94
C LEU A 158 -27.52 -1.19 -6.46
N GLU A 159 -28.14 -2.30 -6.10
CA GLU A 159 -28.48 -2.59 -4.70
C GLU A 159 -27.22 -2.61 -3.81
N LEU A 160 -26.11 -3.15 -4.32
CA LEU A 160 -24.84 -3.17 -3.61
C LEU A 160 -24.19 -1.78 -3.45
N LEU A 161 -24.60 -0.76 -4.21
CA LEU A 161 -24.22 0.63 -3.93
C LEU A 161 -24.86 1.18 -2.64
N HIS A 162 -25.87 0.49 -2.09
CA HIS A 162 -26.49 0.77 -0.80
C HIS A 162 -26.15 -0.27 0.27
N ASP A 163 -25.23 -1.19 -0.03
CA ASP A 163 -24.82 -2.25 0.89
C ASP A 163 -24.33 -1.66 2.23
N GLU A 164 -24.56 -2.33 3.35
CA GLU A 164 -24.07 -1.88 4.67
C GLU A 164 -22.53 -1.90 4.76
N HIS A 165 -21.86 -2.79 4.01
CA HIS A 165 -20.43 -3.00 4.09
C HIS A 165 -19.69 -2.09 3.07
N PRO A 166 -18.74 -1.24 3.52
CA PRO A 166 -18.09 -0.26 2.66
C PRO A 166 -17.32 -0.88 1.48
N LEU A 167 -16.65 -2.03 1.67
CA LEU A 167 -15.96 -2.71 0.55
C LEU A 167 -16.92 -3.16 -0.55
N ALA A 168 -18.13 -3.60 -0.21
CA ALA A 168 -19.12 -4.02 -1.20
C ALA A 168 -19.59 -2.82 -2.04
N ARG A 169 -19.92 -1.70 -1.38
CA ARG A 169 -20.25 -0.43 -2.07
C ARG A 169 -19.11 0.02 -2.99
N ALA A 170 -17.89 0.03 -2.47
CA ALA A 170 -16.73 0.55 -3.18
C ALA A 170 -16.36 -0.32 -4.39
N PHE A 171 -16.46 -1.65 -4.28
CA PHE A 171 -16.18 -2.55 -5.39
C PHE A 171 -17.30 -2.58 -6.41
N ALA A 172 -18.56 -2.50 -5.99
CA ALA A 172 -19.70 -2.31 -6.89
C ALA A 172 -19.50 -1.08 -7.76
N ALA A 173 -19.15 0.07 -7.17
CA ALA A 173 -18.90 1.32 -7.90
C ALA A 173 -17.84 1.14 -9.01
N THR A 174 -16.72 0.48 -8.72
CA THR A 174 -15.64 0.28 -9.72
C THR A 174 -15.89 -0.87 -10.69
N ALA A 175 -16.60 -1.92 -10.28
CA ALA A 175 -16.84 -3.09 -11.11
C ALA A 175 -17.71 -2.75 -12.32
N LEU A 176 -18.67 -1.85 -12.16
CA LEU A 176 -19.50 -1.32 -13.24
C LEU A 176 -18.67 -0.85 -14.45
N LEU A 177 -17.45 -0.34 -14.23
CA LEU A 177 -16.54 0.10 -15.32
C LEU A 177 -16.11 -1.01 -16.28
N ALA A 178 -16.05 -2.27 -15.81
CA ALA A 178 -15.67 -3.39 -16.66
C ALA A 178 -16.66 -3.60 -17.81
N TRP A 179 -17.95 -3.28 -17.59
CA TRP A 179 -19.02 -3.46 -18.56
C TRP A 179 -19.34 -2.20 -19.38
N VAL A 180 -19.07 -1.00 -18.87
CA VAL A 180 -19.36 0.29 -19.53
C VAL A 180 -18.21 0.74 -20.48
N GLY A 181 -17.44 -0.20 -21.04
CA GLY A 181 -16.56 0.08 -22.18
C GLY A 181 -15.14 0.58 -21.88
N VAL A 182 -14.57 0.29 -20.71
CA VAL A 182 -13.13 0.55 -20.46
C VAL A 182 -12.26 -0.65 -20.85
N ARG A 183 -12.82 -1.86 -20.98
CA ARG A 183 -12.06 -3.11 -21.14
C ARG A 183 -12.45 -4.04 -22.30
N SER A 184 -13.56 -3.80 -23.01
CA SER A 184 -13.94 -4.62 -24.17
C SER A 184 -13.80 -3.83 -25.46
N THR A 185 -13.40 -4.53 -26.53
CA THR A 185 -13.37 -4.03 -27.91
C THR A 185 -14.75 -3.74 -28.49
N ALA A 186 -15.82 -4.14 -27.78
CA ALA A 186 -17.21 -3.77 -28.03
C ALA A 186 -17.91 -3.46 -26.69
N PRO A 187 -18.21 -2.18 -26.37
CA PRO A 187 -18.90 -1.82 -25.12
C PRO A 187 -20.28 -2.47 -25.06
N LEU A 188 -20.66 -3.01 -23.90
CA LEU A 188 -22.06 -3.40 -23.65
C LEU A 188 -22.89 -2.13 -23.48
N GLU A 189 -23.98 -2.00 -24.24
CA GLU A 189 -24.90 -0.88 -24.09
C GLU A 189 -25.54 -0.89 -22.70
N VAL A 190 -25.33 0.19 -21.94
CA VAL A 190 -26.05 0.41 -20.68
C VAL A 190 -27.48 0.80 -21.01
N PRO A 191 -28.52 0.14 -20.43
CA PRO A 191 -29.91 0.53 -20.66
C PRO A 191 -30.12 2.02 -20.33
N PRO A 192 -30.84 2.81 -21.16
CA PRO A 192 -31.00 4.25 -20.93
C PRO A 192 -31.52 4.62 -19.54
N ALA A 193 -32.50 3.87 -19.00
CA ALA A 193 -33.04 4.06 -17.66
C ALA A 193 -32.02 3.80 -16.53
N MET A 194 -30.98 3.01 -16.81
CA MET A 194 -29.91 2.69 -15.85
C MET A 194 -28.80 3.72 -15.87
N LYS A 195 -28.63 4.44 -17.00
CA LYS A 195 -27.58 5.44 -17.15
C LYS A 195 -27.71 6.57 -16.12
N GLU A 196 -28.83 7.29 -16.14
CA GLU A 196 -29.03 8.42 -15.24
C GLU A 196 -28.98 8.01 -13.76
N ARG A 197 -29.62 6.89 -13.42
CA ARG A 197 -29.62 6.32 -12.08
C ARG A 197 -28.21 5.96 -11.60
N LEU A 198 -27.37 5.40 -12.47
CA LEU A 198 -25.99 5.06 -12.12
C LEU A 198 -25.18 6.31 -11.74
N VAL A 199 -25.28 7.39 -12.54
CA VAL A 199 -24.59 8.65 -12.24
C VAL A 199 -25.07 9.23 -10.92
N GLN A 200 -26.39 9.26 -10.69
CA GLN A 200 -26.97 9.74 -9.44
C GLN A 200 -26.49 8.94 -8.23
N GLU A 201 -26.45 7.61 -8.31
CA GLU A 201 -25.97 6.77 -7.21
C GLU A 201 -24.48 6.92 -6.93
N LEU A 202 -23.65 7.04 -7.97
CA LEU A 202 -22.22 7.30 -7.80
C LEU A 202 -21.96 8.69 -7.23
N LEU A 203 -22.71 9.71 -7.67
CA LEU A 203 -22.63 11.06 -7.12
C LEU A 203 -23.07 11.10 -5.66
N ARG A 204 -24.15 10.37 -5.32
CA ARG A 204 -24.57 10.17 -3.92
C ARG A 204 -23.41 9.57 -3.14
N LEU A 205 -22.87 8.43 -3.54
CA LEU A 205 -21.75 7.77 -2.84
C LEU A 205 -20.51 8.66 -2.68
N ALA A 206 -20.18 9.47 -3.68
CA ALA A 206 -19.08 10.43 -3.59
C ALA A 206 -19.35 11.56 -2.58
N SER A 207 -20.62 11.98 -2.46
CA SER A 207 -21.06 13.15 -1.68
C SER A 207 -21.45 12.83 -0.24
N ILE A 208 -21.71 11.57 0.12
CA ILE A 208 -22.02 11.24 1.51
C ILE A 208 -20.76 11.51 2.35
N GLY A 209 -20.92 12.24 3.45
CA GLY A 209 -19.89 12.40 4.49
C GLY A 209 -19.66 11.14 5.31
N GLU A 210 -19.73 9.94 4.70
CA GLU A 210 -19.43 8.69 5.40
C GLU A 210 -17.98 8.70 5.88
N GLU A 211 -17.74 8.07 7.03
CA GLU A 211 -16.42 7.91 7.65
C GLU A 211 -15.39 7.11 6.82
N VAL A 212 -15.75 6.64 5.60
CA VAL A 212 -14.88 5.78 4.78
C VAL A 212 -14.47 6.48 3.46
N PRO A 213 -13.37 7.27 3.47
CA PRO A 213 -12.76 7.87 2.28
C PRO A 213 -12.62 6.93 1.08
N PHE A 214 -12.39 5.64 1.37
CA PHE A 214 -12.22 4.58 0.37
C PHE A 214 -13.41 4.43 -0.59
N VAL A 215 -14.65 4.57 -0.10
CA VAL A 215 -15.86 4.43 -0.92
C VAL A 215 -16.00 5.65 -1.84
N ARG A 216 -15.82 6.84 -1.27
CA ARG A 216 -16.00 8.13 -1.94
C ARG A 216 -15.06 8.29 -3.13
N TRP A 217 -13.77 8.01 -2.95
CA TRP A 217 -12.81 8.12 -4.05
C TRP A 217 -13.07 7.08 -5.14
N ARG A 218 -13.54 5.86 -4.81
CA ARG A 218 -13.89 4.84 -5.81
C ARG A 218 -15.11 5.21 -6.63
N ALA A 219 -16.11 5.82 -6.02
CA ALA A 219 -17.26 6.36 -6.73
C ALA A 219 -16.85 7.47 -7.71
N LEU A 220 -15.99 8.41 -7.27
CA LEU A 220 -15.43 9.45 -8.14
C LEU A 220 -14.52 8.87 -9.23
N HIS A 221 -13.72 7.85 -8.91
CA HIS A 221 -12.93 7.14 -9.90
C HIS A 221 -13.83 6.53 -10.97
N ALA A 222 -14.93 5.87 -10.57
CA ALA A 222 -15.90 5.34 -11.50
C ALA A 222 -16.48 6.44 -12.41
N LEU A 223 -16.97 7.54 -11.83
CA LEU A 223 -17.45 8.69 -12.59
C LEU A 223 -16.40 9.25 -13.56
N ALA A 224 -15.15 9.33 -13.14
CA ALA A 224 -14.03 9.80 -13.96
C ALA A 224 -13.63 8.82 -15.07
N GLU A 225 -14.09 7.57 -15.09
CA GLU A 225 -13.77 6.57 -16.13
C GLU A 225 -14.91 6.36 -17.14
N LEU A 226 -16.17 6.67 -16.81
CA LEU A 226 -17.35 6.46 -17.67
C LEU A 226 -17.27 7.15 -19.04
N ARG A 227 -17.20 6.45 -20.19
CA ARG A 227 -16.92 7.03 -21.53
C ARG A 227 -18.13 7.53 -22.35
N GLU A 228 -19.35 7.13 -22.00
CA GLU A 228 -20.61 7.50 -22.69
C GLU A 228 -20.97 8.99 -22.54
N PRO A 229 -21.90 9.55 -23.35
CA PRO A 229 -22.42 10.90 -23.12
C PRO A 229 -23.32 10.92 -21.87
N TRP A 230 -22.87 11.59 -20.81
CA TRP A 230 -23.61 11.80 -19.55
C TRP A 230 -24.00 13.27 -19.41
N PRO A 231 -24.98 13.62 -18.55
CA PRO A 231 -25.33 15.01 -18.29
C PRO A 231 -24.14 15.75 -17.63
N ASP A 232 -23.40 16.54 -18.41
CA ASP A 232 -22.20 17.24 -17.94
C ASP A 232 -22.51 18.22 -16.78
N THR A 233 -23.71 18.80 -16.73
CA THR A 233 -24.08 19.85 -15.77
C THR A 233 -24.02 19.36 -14.31
N ASP A 234 -24.59 18.18 -14.01
CA ASP A 234 -24.63 17.65 -12.64
C ASP A 234 -23.24 17.24 -12.16
N LEU A 235 -22.44 16.65 -13.06
CA LEU A 235 -21.06 16.27 -12.78
C LEU A 235 -20.18 17.48 -12.48
N VAL A 236 -20.36 18.58 -13.22
CA VAL A 236 -19.63 19.82 -13.00
C VAL A 236 -20.00 20.47 -11.66
N VAL A 237 -21.29 20.50 -11.29
CA VAL A 237 -21.71 21.04 -9.99
C VAL A 237 -21.11 20.22 -8.85
N ALA A 238 -21.13 18.90 -8.98
CA ALA A 238 -20.56 17.99 -7.99
C ALA A 238 -19.04 18.16 -7.84
N VAL A 239 -18.29 18.38 -8.93
CA VAL A 239 -16.85 18.67 -8.85
C VAL A 239 -16.54 19.79 -7.86
N TYR A 240 -17.36 20.84 -7.82
CA TYR A 240 -17.14 21.99 -6.93
C TYR A 240 -17.29 21.64 -5.45
N SER A 241 -18.17 20.70 -5.09
CA SER A 241 -18.31 20.27 -3.69
C SER A 241 -17.10 19.48 -3.20
N PHE A 242 -16.32 18.88 -4.11
CA PHE A 242 -15.14 18.08 -3.76
C PHE A 242 -13.83 18.85 -3.75
N LEU A 243 -13.80 20.13 -4.18
CA LEU A 243 -12.55 20.89 -4.29
C LEU A 243 -11.88 21.19 -2.95
N GLN A 244 -12.67 21.24 -1.88
CA GLN A 244 -12.21 21.53 -0.52
C GLN A 244 -12.32 20.29 0.39
N ASP A 245 -12.47 19.10 -0.19
CA ASP A 245 -12.56 17.87 0.58
C ASP A 245 -11.29 17.66 1.41
N GLU A 246 -11.38 17.17 2.64
CA GLU A 246 -10.19 16.93 3.47
C GLU A 246 -9.33 15.77 2.93
N VAL A 247 -9.93 14.83 2.19
CA VAL A 247 -9.26 13.68 1.60
C VAL A 247 -8.62 14.04 0.26
N ASP A 248 -7.29 14.00 0.20
CA ASP A 248 -6.48 14.21 -1.01
C ASP A 248 -6.90 13.30 -2.18
N LEU A 249 -7.21 12.03 -1.93
CA LEU A 249 -7.67 11.10 -2.96
C LEU A 249 -9.00 11.51 -3.60
N VAL A 250 -9.90 12.12 -2.84
CA VAL A 250 -11.17 12.64 -3.35
C VAL A 250 -10.90 13.83 -4.25
N ARG A 251 -10.06 14.78 -3.80
CA ARG A 251 -9.64 15.93 -4.62
C ARG A 251 -8.88 15.51 -5.88
N PHE A 252 -8.05 14.46 -5.80
CA PHE A 252 -7.35 13.87 -6.95
C PHE A 252 -8.32 13.34 -8.00
N GLN A 253 -9.34 12.57 -7.59
CA GLN A 253 -10.35 12.07 -8.54
C GLN A 253 -11.27 13.20 -9.04
N ALA A 254 -11.54 14.23 -8.24
CA ALA A 254 -12.23 15.43 -8.69
C ALA A 254 -11.46 16.17 -9.80
N ALA A 255 -10.13 16.25 -9.70
CA ALA A 255 -9.28 16.76 -10.79
C ALA A 255 -9.42 15.91 -12.06
N ARG A 256 -9.37 14.58 -11.94
CA ARG A 256 -9.53 13.66 -13.08
C ARG A 256 -10.91 13.74 -13.72
N LEU A 257 -11.96 13.88 -12.92
CA LEU A 257 -13.32 14.11 -13.44
C LEU A 257 -13.40 15.46 -14.17
N SER A 258 -12.84 16.52 -13.57
CA SER A 258 -12.79 17.86 -14.19
C SER A 258 -12.03 17.87 -15.52
N ALA A 259 -10.98 17.05 -15.64
CA ALA A 259 -10.19 16.88 -16.87
C ALA A 259 -11.03 16.46 -18.09
N ARG A 260 -12.12 15.75 -17.83
CA ARG A 260 -13.02 15.24 -18.87
C ARG A 260 -14.08 16.26 -19.26
N LEU A 261 -14.46 17.09 -18.30
CA LEU A 261 -15.53 18.09 -18.43
C LEU A 261 -15.00 19.45 -18.89
N THR A 262 -13.80 19.51 -19.49
CA THR A 262 -13.12 20.77 -19.86
C THR A 262 -13.87 21.61 -20.89
N GLN A 263 -14.88 21.04 -21.57
CA GLN A 263 -15.80 21.81 -22.41
C GLN A 263 -16.61 22.82 -21.58
N HIS A 264 -16.83 22.54 -20.29
CA HIS A 264 -17.52 23.41 -19.37
C HIS A 264 -16.55 24.40 -18.69
N PRO A 265 -16.77 25.73 -18.76
CA PRO A 265 -15.88 26.72 -18.16
C PRO A 265 -15.66 26.52 -16.64
N ALA A 266 -16.68 26.02 -15.95
CA ALA A 266 -16.58 25.76 -14.52
C ALA A 266 -15.62 24.59 -14.19
N ALA A 267 -15.54 23.53 -15.01
CA ALA A 267 -14.57 22.45 -14.79
C ALA A 267 -13.12 22.93 -15.00
N VAL A 268 -12.90 23.81 -15.97
CA VAL A 268 -11.60 24.47 -16.17
C VAL A 268 -11.20 25.30 -14.94
N LYS A 269 -12.16 26.04 -14.36
CA LYS A 269 -11.93 26.79 -13.12
C LYS A 269 -11.71 25.87 -11.90
N ALA A 270 -12.34 24.69 -11.85
CA ALA A 270 -12.07 23.69 -10.82
C ALA A 270 -10.65 23.13 -10.91
N LEU A 271 -10.19 22.74 -12.10
CA LEU A 271 -8.80 22.34 -12.36
C LEU A 271 -7.81 23.43 -11.95
N HIS A 272 -8.15 24.70 -12.20
CA HIS A 272 -7.31 25.82 -11.77
C HIS A 272 -7.12 25.87 -10.25
N LEU A 273 -8.20 25.71 -9.48
CA LEU A 273 -8.12 25.70 -8.02
C LEU A 273 -7.29 24.50 -7.52
N LEU A 274 -7.51 23.32 -8.11
CA LEU A 274 -6.78 22.09 -7.75
C LEU A 274 -5.31 22.11 -8.18
N ALA A 275 -4.93 22.86 -9.22
CA ALA A 275 -3.52 23.03 -9.60
C ALA A 275 -2.70 23.76 -8.53
N ARG A 276 -3.35 24.35 -7.53
CA ARG A 276 -2.74 24.99 -6.35
C ARG A 276 -2.94 24.19 -5.07
N ASP A 277 -3.41 22.95 -5.17
CA ASP A 277 -3.65 22.09 -4.01
C ASP A 277 -2.35 21.90 -3.19
N PRO A 278 -2.42 21.89 -1.85
CA PRO A 278 -1.26 21.60 -1.02
C PRO A 278 -0.72 20.18 -1.23
N ASP A 279 -1.56 19.22 -1.67
CA ASP A 279 -1.08 17.91 -2.08
C ASP A 279 -0.48 17.97 -3.49
N PRO A 280 0.83 17.67 -3.64
CA PRO A 280 1.52 17.82 -4.92
C PRO A 280 0.95 16.89 -5.99
N ARG A 281 0.35 15.76 -5.62
CA ARG A 281 -0.16 14.81 -6.61
C ARG A 281 -1.50 15.27 -7.19
N VAL A 282 -2.34 15.92 -6.36
CA VAL A 282 -3.56 16.61 -6.80
C VAL A 282 -3.21 17.76 -7.73
N ALA A 283 -2.25 18.59 -7.33
CA ALA A 283 -1.75 19.69 -8.16
C ALA A 283 -1.18 19.18 -9.49
N GLU A 284 -0.38 18.11 -9.46
CA GLU A 284 0.24 17.49 -10.64
C GLU A 284 -0.79 16.98 -11.64
N ILE A 285 -1.85 16.26 -11.22
CA ILE A 285 -2.87 15.75 -12.14
C ILE A 285 -3.82 16.84 -12.63
N ALA A 286 -4.12 17.84 -11.81
CA ALA A 286 -5.00 18.95 -12.16
C ALA A 286 -4.33 19.86 -13.19
N ALA A 287 -3.07 20.21 -12.94
CA ALA A 287 -2.24 20.83 -13.93
C ALA A 287 -2.20 19.89 -15.16
N GLY A 288 -1.84 18.61 -14.95
CA GLY A 288 -1.90 17.44 -15.87
C GLY A 288 -2.89 17.61 -17.01
N SER A 289 -4.10 17.84 -16.56
CA SER A 289 -5.32 17.77 -17.34
C SER A 289 -5.62 19.04 -18.12
N LEU A 290 -5.07 20.19 -17.70
CA LEU A 290 -5.12 21.41 -18.49
C LEU A 290 -4.30 21.25 -19.80
N ARG A 291 -3.31 20.34 -19.86
CA ARG A 291 -2.41 20.20 -21.01
C ARG A 291 -3.12 19.72 -22.28
N GLY A 292 -3.89 18.63 -22.17
CA GLY A 292 -4.45 17.94 -23.33
C GLY A 292 -5.66 18.63 -23.98
N LYS A 293 -6.07 19.80 -23.50
CA LYS A 293 -7.33 20.46 -23.90
C LYS A 293 -7.17 21.94 -24.26
N LEU A 294 -5.95 22.47 -24.22
CA LEU A 294 -5.60 23.85 -24.58
C LEU A 294 -5.56 24.11 -26.10
N GLU A 295 -5.77 23.08 -26.93
CA GLU A 295 -5.94 23.22 -28.39
C GLU A 295 -7.33 23.84 -28.77
N GLY A 296 -8.12 24.31 -27.79
CA GLY A 296 -9.49 24.82 -27.96
C GLY A 296 -9.78 26.23 -27.42
N ARG A 297 -10.97 26.77 -27.77
CA ARG A 297 -11.41 28.19 -27.75
C ARG A 297 -11.50 28.96 -26.40
N ASN A 298 -10.88 28.55 -25.30
CA ASN A 298 -11.03 29.23 -23.98
C ASN A 298 -9.72 29.82 -23.38
N PHE A 299 -9.00 30.60 -24.20
CA PHE A 299 -7.61 31.03 -23.93
C PHE A 299 -7.42 32.09 -22.81
N ARG A 300 -8.41 32.96 -22.53
CA ARG A 300 -8.18 34.20 -21.73
C ARG A 300 -8.22 34.05 -20.20
N SER A 301 -9.09 33.21 -19.64
CA SER A 301 -9.17 32.98 -18.18
C SER A 301 -8.13 31.99 -17.70
N ILE A 302 -7.78 31.02 -18.56
CA ILE A 302 -6.71 30.04 -18.34
C ILE A 302 -5.35 30.77 -18.28
N ARG A 303 -5.09 31.73 -19.18
CA ARG A 303 -3.81 32.48 -19.22
C ARG A 303 -3.43 33.18 -17.91
N ARG A 304 -4.35 33.92 -17.26
CA ARG A 304 -4.09 34.58 -15.95
C ARG A 304 -3.88 33.59 -14.81
N SER A 305 -4.65 32.51 -14.85
CA SER A 305 -4.59 31.39 -13.91
C SER A 305 -3.24 30.66 -13.97
N LEU A 306 -2.69 30.53 -15.17
CA LEU A 306 -1.39 29.94 -15.48
C LEU A 306 -0.23 30.80 -14.95
N VAL A 307 -0.26 32.13 -15.15
CA VAL A 307 0.78 33.06 -14.65
C VAL A 307 1.02 32.90 -13.15
N SER A 308 -0.06 32.89 -12.35
CA SER A 308 0.05 32.82 -10.89
C SER A 308 0.39 31.42 -10.37
N ALA A 309 0.21 30.36 -11.17
CA ALA A 309 0.72 29.03 -10.84
C ALA A 309 2.24 28.91 -11.08
N LEU A 310 2.83 29.75 -11.94
CA LEU A 310 4.25 29.71 -12.31
C LEU A 310 5.16 30.50 -11.35
N ASP A 311 4.60 31.40 -10.54
CA ASP A 311 5.34 32.37 -9.70
C ASP A 311 5.89 31.78 -8.37
N GLY A 312 5.52 30.54 -8.01
CA GLY A 312 5.96 29.88 -6.77
C GLY A 312 7.14 28.93 -6.97
N LEU A 313 8.37 29.43 -6.98
CA LEU A 313 9.61 28.65 -7.17
C LEU A 313 9.96 27.71 -6.01
N GLU A 314 9.32 27.86 -4.85
CA GLU A 314 9.51 27.01 -3.68
C GLU A 314 8.71 25.68 -3.75
N SER A 315 7.95 25.44 -4.82
CA SER A 315 7.16 24.21 -4.99
C SER A 315 8.05 23.01 -5.39
N ARG A 316 7.63 21.78 -5.00
CA ARG A 316 8.36 20.52 -5.25
C ARG A 316 8.73 20.30 -6.74
N PRO A 317 9.79 19.53 -7.07
CA PRO A 317 10.32 19.38 -8.43
C PRO A 317 9.27 18.99 -9.49
N TRP A 318 8.38 18.05 -9.19
CA TRP A 318 7.35 17.61 -10.15
C TRP A 318 6.22 18.62 -10.38
N ASN A 319 5.97 19.53 -9.44
CA ASN A 319 5.12 20.69 -9.69
C ASN A 319 5.82 21.61 -10.69
N ARG A 320 7.15 21.73 -10.65
CA ARG A 320 7.94 22.53 -11.60
C ARG A 320 8.06 21.84 -12.97
N VAL A 321 8.27 20.52 -13.05
CA VAL A 321 8.22 19.74 -14.31
C VAL A 321 6.86 19.90 -14.98
N SER A 322 5.79 19.70 -14.20
CA SER A 322 4.41 19.90 -14.64
C SER A 322 4.24 21.31 -15.18
N ARG A 323 4.60 22.35 -14.41
CA ARG A 323 4.55 23.76 -14.81
C ARG A 323 5.35 24.08 -16.07
N ALA A 324 6.54 23.50 -16.24
CA ALA A 324 7.32 23.63 -17.48
C ALA A 324 6.61 22.94 -18.66
N ALA A 325 6.10 21.72 -18.47
CA ALA A 325 5.27 21.06 -19.47
C ALA A 325 3.98 21.85 -19.79
N TYR A 326 3.43 22.65 -18.86
CA TYR A 326 2.31 23.56 -19.10
C TYR A 326 2.69 24.80 -19.89
N ALA A 327 3.77 25.47 -19.50
CA ALA A 327 4.23 26.66 -20.21
C ALA A 327 4.57 26.35 -21.68
N ALA A 328 5.07 25.14 -21.95
CA ALA A 328 5.29 24.64 -23.31
C ALA A 328 4.04 24.61 -24.21
N LEU A 329 2.84 24.58 -23.63
CA LEU A 329 1.57 24.42 -24.36
C LEU A 329 0.88 25.74 -24.63
N LEU A 330 1.30 26.80 -23.95
CA LEU A 330 0.85 28.16 -24.24
C LEU A 330 1.40 28.67 -25.58
N GLY A 331 2.32 27.90 -26.20
CA GLY A 331 2.94 28.24 -27.47
C GLY A 331 3.83 29.46 -27.34
N ASP A 332 3.90 30.26 -28.40
CA ASP A 332 4.73 31.45 -28.46
C ASP A 332 4.13 32.64 -27.66
N ASP A 333 4.18 32.53 -26.33
CA ASP A 333 3.77 33.58 -25.39
C ASP A 333 4.99 34.12 -24.60
N PRO A 334 5.15 35.44 -24.45
CA PRO A 334 6.33 36.04 -23.81
C PRO A 334 6.59 35.55 -22.38
N LEU A 335 5.54 35.34 -21.60
CA LEU A 335 5.67 34.84 -20.23
C LEU A 335 6.07 33.36 -20.22
N SER A 336 5.50 32.58 -21.13
CA SER A 336 5.84 31.16 -21.31
C SER A 336 7.30 30.98 -21.69
N ARG A 337 7.80 31.80 -22.63
CA ARG A 337 9.23 31.88 -22.97
C ARG A 337 10.08 32.24 -21.74
N HIS A 338 9.69 33.25 -20.98
CA HIS A 338 10.43 33.67 -19.78
C HIS A 338 10.52 32.54 -18.73
N VAL A 339 9.38 31.93 -18.39
CA VAL A 339 9.32 30.89 -17.35
C VAL A 339 10.07 29.63 -17.77
N LEU A 340 9.89 29.17 -19.00
CA LEU A 340 10.61 28.00 -19.49
C LEU A 340 12.11 28.26 -19.59
N ARG A 341 12.53 29.45 -20.04
CA ARG A 341 13.95 29.80 -20.16
C ARG A 341 14.60 29.81 -18.78
N ARG A 342 13.94 30.44 -17.81
CA ARG A 342 14.37 30.42 -16.42
C ARG A 342 14.47 29.00 -15.86
N ALA A 343 13.46 28.15 -16.07
CA ALA A 343 13.49 26.76 -15.60
C ALA A 343 14.57 25.90 -16.28
N MET A 344 14.86 26.16 -17.56
CA MET A 344 15.91 25.49 -18.32
C MET A 344 17.32 25.87 -17.84
N GLU A 345 17.51 27.14 -17.47
CA GLU A 345 18.81 27.73 -17.10
C GLU A 345 19.12 27.63 -15.61
N GLU A 346 18.12 27.80 -14.73
CA GLU A 346 18.32 27.99 -13.29
C GLU A 346 17.92 26.79 -12.42
N ASP A 347 17.05 25.86 -12.89
CA ASP A 347 16.58 24.76 -12.05
C ASP A 347 17.67 23.70 -11.80
N THR A 348 17.75 23.15 -10.60
CA THR A 348 18.75 22.14 -10.24
C THR A 348 18.37 20.73 -10.73
N SER A 349 17.09 20.46 -11.03
CA SER A 349 16.64 19.15 -11.51
C SER A 349 16.86 19.02 -13.03
N PRO A 350 17.61 17.99 -13.49
CA PRO A 350 17.74 17.71 -14.92
C PRO A 350 16.41 17.39 -15.61
N VAL A 351 15.45 16.81 -14.89
CA VAL A 351 14.12 16.49 -15.43
C VAL A 351 13.32 17.77 -15.69
N VAL A 352 13.40 18.76 -14.80
CA VAL A 352 12.76 20.07 -15.00
C VAL A 352 13.40 20.80 -16.18
N ARG A 353 14.73 20.86 -16.22
CA ARG A 353 15.49 21.49 -17.31
C ARG A 353 15.18 20.85 -18.67
N ALA A 354 15.14 19.52 -18.73
CA ALA A 354 14.76 18.76 -19.93
C ALA A 354 13.34 19.08 -20.41
N ALA A 355 12.36 19.10 -19.49
CA ALA A 355 10.97 19.42 -19.81
C ALA A 355 10.82 20.87 -20.32
N ALA A 356 11.54 21.81 -19.69
CA ALA A 356 11.54 23.21 -20.08
C ALA A 356 12.18 23.43 -21.46
N PHE A 357 13.32 22.78 -21.71
CA PHE A 357 13.98 22.77 -23.02
C PHE A 357 13.08 22.20 -24.12
N ARG A 358 12.49 21.01 -23.93
CA ARG A 358 11.51 20.41 -24.87
C ARG A 358 10.29 21.29 -25.12
N GLY A 359 9.94 22.12 -24.15
CA GLY A 359 8.88 23.09 -24.27
C GLY A 359 9.24 24.27 -25.16
N LEU A 360 10.38 24.89 -24.91
CA LEU A 360 10.87 26.00 -25.73
C LEU A 360 11.25 25.55 -27.13
N HIS A 361 11.86 24.38 -27.27
CA HIS A 361 12.36 23.88 -28.56
C HIS A 361 11.22 23.66 -29.55
N ARG A 362 10.04 23.23 -29.09
CA ARG A 362 8.81 23.16 -29.91
C ARG A 362 8.32 24.53 -30.39
N ILE A 363 8.65 25.62 -29.68
CA ILE A 363 8.26 26.99 -30.04
C ILE A 363 9.28 27.61 -31.01
N ASP A 364 10.57 27.42 -30.73
CA ASP A 364 11.68 28.01 -31.48
C ASP A 364 12.83 26.99 -31.67
N PRO A 365 12.68 26.03 -32.61
CA PRO A 365 13.66 24.96 -32.81
C PRO A 365 15.04 25.45 -33.26
N GLU A 366 15.06 26.53 -34.05
CA GLU A 366 16.28 27.11 -34.64
C GLU A 366 16.98 28.07 -33.68
N GLY A 367 16.23 28.91 -32.96
CA GLY A 367 16.78 29.79 -31.94
C GLY A 367 17.38 29.04 -30.74
N LEU A 368 17.00 27.77 -30.53
CA LEU A 368 17.58 26.88 -29.52
C LEU A 368 18.61 25.87 -30.06
N ARG A 369 19.18 26.12 -31.24
CA ARG A 369 20.21 25.23 -31.81
C ARG A 369 21.41 25.06 -30.88
N ALA A 370 21.95 26.16 -30.35
CA ALA A 370 23.13 26.12 -29.48
C ALA A 370 22.84 25.38 -28.17
N GLU A 371 21.65 25.55 -27.60
CA GLU A 371 21.17 24.84 -26.41
C GLU A 371 21.01 23.35 -26.69
N ARG A 372 20.45 22.98 -27.84
CA ARG A 372 20.35 21.57 -28.26
C ARG A 372 21.73 20.93 -28.38
N GLU A 373 22.68 21.60 -29.04
CA GLU A 373 24.06 21.11 -29.18
C GLU A 373 24.75 20.98 -27.81
N ARG A 374 24.54 21.94 -26.90
CA ARG A 374 25.01 21.84 -25.51
C ARG A 374 24.39 20.66 -24.76
N PHE A 375 23.07 20.48 -24.86
CA PHE A 375 22.38 19.39 -24.18
C PHE A 375 22.76 18.01 -24.73
N LEU A 376 23.08 17.89 -26.02
CA LEU A 376 23.62 16.66 -26.60
C LEU A 376 25.01 16.29 -26.04
N ALA A 377 25.76 17.27 -25.52
CA ALA A 377 27.09 17.10 -24.94
C ALA A 377 27.10 17.06 -23.39
N GLU A 378 25.94 17.22 -22.74
CA GLU A 378 25.82 17.19 -21.27
C GLU A 378 26.13 15.81 -20.68
N GLU A 379 26.63 15.77 -19.44
CA GLU A 379 26.88 14.52 -18.72
C GLU A 379 25.56 13.82 -18.31
N SER A 380 24.53 14.61 -18.01
CA SER A 380 23.21 14.10 -17.65
C SER A 380 22.52 13.47 -18.86
N TRP A 381 22.30 12.16 -18.81
CA TRP A 381 21.59 11.44 -19.85
C TRP A 381 20.16 11.95 -20.05
N VAL A 382 19.51 12.50 -19.01
CA VAL A 382 18.16 13.07 -19.09
C VAL A 382 18.13 14.29 -20.01
N LEU A 383 19.17 15.12 -19.97
CA LEU A 383 19.29 16.29 -20.85
C LEU A 383 19.66 15.87 -22.28
N ARG A 384 20.58 14.90 -22.44
CA ARG A 384 20.90 14.33 -23.76
C ARG A 384 19.68 13.72 -24.44
N GLU A 385 18.92 12.89 -23.72
CA GLU A 385 17.69 12.27 -24.22
C GLU A 385 16.68 13.33 -24.67
N ALA A 386 16.49 14.40 -23.89
CA ALA A 386 15.63 15.50 -24.27
C ALA A 386 16.09 16.20 -25.56
N ALA A 387 17.40 16.38 -25.76
CA ALA A 387 17.93 16.94 -27.00
C ALA A 387 17.77 16.01 -28.21
N VAL A 388 17.88 14.70 -28.00
CA VAL A 388 17.61 13.70 -29.05
C VAL A 388 16.13 13.72 -29.45
N LEU A 389 15.21 13.70 -28.48
CA LEU A 389 13.77 13.78 -28.75
C LEU A 389 13.39 15.09 -29.48
N ALA A 390 14.09 16.19 -29.20
CA ALA A 390 13.92 17.50 -29.85
C ALA A 390 14.28 17.51 -31.34
N LEU A 391 15.04 16.52 -31.84
CA LEU A 391 15.31 16.40 -33.27
C LEU A 391 14.04 16.12 -34.09
N ALA A 392 12.98 15.58 -33.47
CA ALA A 392 11.68 15.40 -34.14
C ALA A 392 11.07 16.73 -34.65
N ASP A 393 11.42 17.85 -34.02
CA ASP A 393 10.90 19.19 -34.33
C ASP A 393 11.79 19.94 -35.34
N VAL A 394 12.94 19.38 -35.74
CA VAL A 394 13.92 20.01 -36.65
C VAL A 394 13.58 19.71 -38.11
N GLY A 395 13.60 20.72 -38.99
CA GLY A 395 13.21 20.59 -40.42
C GLY A 395 14.25 19.97 -41.37
N ASP A 396 15.53 19.94 -40.99
CA ASP A 396 16.60 19.31 -41.78
C ASP A 396 16.66 17.79 -41.57
N ALA A 397 16.29 17.03 -42.60
CA ALA A 397 16.17 15.57 -42.54
C ALA A 397 17.54 14.87 -42.43
N GLU A 398 18.55 15.35 -43.16
CA GLU A 398 19.87 14.74 -43.19
C GLU A 398 20.60 14.96 -41.87
N LEU A 399 20.48 16.17 -41.31
CA LEU A 399 20.97 16.49 -39.97
C LEU A 399 20.36 15.56 -38.93
N VAL A 400 19.02 15.43 -38.92
CA VAL A 400 18.33 14.58 -37.94
C VAL A 400 18.80 13.13 -38.06
N LEU A 401 18.81 12.56 -39.27
CA LEU A 401 19.25 11.18 -39.45
C LEU A 401 20.70 10.99 -38.99
N ARG A 402 21.62 11.90 -39.36
CA ARG A 402 23.02 11.85 -38.92
C ARG A 402 23.14 11.86 -37.39
N GLU A 403 22.42 12.76 -36.72
CA GLU A 403 22.45 12.84 -35.26
C GLU A 403 21.87 11.57 -34.62
N LEU A 404 20.74 11.05 -35.11
CA LEU A 404 20.14 9.82 -34.58
C LEU A 404 21.09 8.61 -34.73
N LEU A 405 21.75 8.49 -35.88
CA LEU A 405 22.74 7.45 -36.12
C LEU A 405 23.97 7.60 -35.20
N ALA A 406 24.41 8.83 -34.93
CA ALA A 406 25.52 9.10 -34.02
C ALA A 406 25.22 8.74 -32.55
N ARG A 407 23.94 8.63 -32.16
CA ARG A 407 23.53 8.25 -30.78
C ARG A 407 23.29 6.77 -30.59
N ARG A 408 23.51 5.94 -31.61
CA ARG A 408 23.40 4.48 -31.50
C ARG A 408 24.29 3.89 -30.41
N ASP A 409 25.44 4.50 -30.19
CA ASP A 409 26.45 4.01 -29.24
C ASP A 409 26.54 4.91 -27.98
N ASP A 410 25.52 5.75 -27.69
CA ASP A 410 25.51 6.54 -26.45
C ASP A 410 25.57 5.59 -25.24
N PRO A 411 26.39 5.85 -24.21
CA PRO A 411 26.50 4.96 -23.05
C PRO A 411 25.19 4.77 -22.29
N ALA A 412 24.26 5.73 -22.35
CA ALA A 412 22.98 5.66 -21.65
C ALA A 412 21.87 5.06 -22.54
N ALA A 413 21.30 3.93 -22.10
CA ALA A 413 20.22 3.24 -22.83
C ALA A 413 19.01 4.14 -23.15
N PRO A 414 18.54 5.03 -22.24
CA PRO A 414 17.43 5.94 -22.57
C PRO A 414 17.71 6.85 -23.77
N VAL A 415 18.97 7.28 -23.97
CA VAL A 415 19.35 8.13 -25.11
C VAL A 415 19.31 7.34 -26.41
N ARG A 416 19.82 6.09 -26.39
CA ARG A 416 19.73 5.16 -27.53
C ARG A 416 18.28 4.85 -27.90
N ASN A 417 17.44 4.58 -26.90
CA ASN A 417 16.01 4.33 -27.06
C ASN A 417 15.28 5.54 -27.67
N ALA A 418 15.56 6.76 -27.18
CA ALA A 418 15.01 7.99 -27.75
C ALA A 418 15.42 8.19 -29.21
N ALA A 419 16.67 7.87 -29.58
CA ALA A 419 17.12 7.97 -30.96
C ALA A 419 16.35 6.99 -31.87
N ALA A 420 16.16 5.76 -31.41
CA ALA A 420 15.37 4.75 -32.12
C ALA A 420 13.89 5.13 -32.25
N GLN A 421 13.31 5.71 -31.20
CA GLN A 421 11.94 6.24 -31.21
C GLN A 421 11.78 7.32 -32.29
N VAL A 422 12.62 8.35 -32.29
CA VAL A 422 12.53 9.44 -33.27
C VAL A 422 12.73 8.91 -34.69
N LEU A 423 13.69 7.98 -34.89
CA LEU A 423 13.89 7.33 -36.19
C LEU A 423 12.61 6.64 -36.68
N PHE A 424 11.91 5.90 -35.81
CA PHE A 424 10.69 5.17 -36.16
C PHE A 424 9.49 6.10 -36.40
N GLU A 425 9.32 7.13 -35.56
CA GLU A 425 8.23 8.11 -35.69
C GLU A 425 8.36 8.93 -36.98
N GLN A 426 9.59 9.27 -37.38
CA GLN A 426 9.88 10.07 -38.57
C GLN A 426 10.08 9.22 -39.85
N ARG A 427 9.71 7.93 -39.83
CA ARG A 427 9.89 7.00 -40.96
C ARG A 427 9.40 7.51 -42.31
N ALA A 428 8.28 8.24 -42.34
CA ALA A 428 7.73 8.81 -43.57
C ALA A 428 8.64 9.89 -44.17
N ARG A 429 9.35 10.64 -43.32
CA ARG A 429 10.28 11.70 -43.72
C ARG A 429 11.62 11.15 -44.21
N PHE A 430 11.98 9.95 -43.76
CA PHE A 430 13.24 9.27 -44.10
C PHE A 430 13.02 8.06 -45.00
N ALA A 431 12.00 8.03 -45.86
CA ALA A 431 11.56 6.81 -46.55
C ALA A 431 12.69 5.96 -47.18
N GLU A 432 13.64 6.59 -47.88
CA GLU A 432 14.75 5.88 -48.56
C GLU A 432 15.85 5.37 -47.61
N ALA A 433 16.09 6.07 -46.49
CA ALA A 433 17.18 5.78 -45.55
C ALA A 433 16.69 5.11 -44.25
N TRP A 434 15.39 5.14 -43.99
CA TRP A 434 14.77 4.65 -42.77
C TRP A 434 14.92 3.16 -42.62
N LEU A 435 14.63 2.38 -43.65
CA LEU A 435 14.65 0.92 -43.57
C LEU A 435 16.07 0.38 -43.34
N PRO A 436 17.11 0.82 -44.09
CA PRO A 436 18.50 0.49 -43.78
C PRO A 436 18.93 0.94 -42.39
N ALA A 437 18.51 2.14 -41.96
CA ALA A 437 18.80 2.62 -40.61
C ALA A 437 18.14 1.70 -39.57
N LEU A 438 16.84 1.47 -39.63
CA LEU A 438 16.13 0.62 -38.68
C LEU A 438 16.73 -0.78 -38.60
N ARG A 439 17.04 -1.39 -39.75
CA ARG A 439 17.74 -2.68 -39.80
C ARG A 439 19.07 -2.64 -39.08
N GLY A 440 19.92 -1.65 -39.36
CA GLY A 440 21.21 -1.49 -38.67
C GLY A 440 21.05 -1.27 -37.16
N THR A 441 19.98 -0.61 -36.73
CA THR A 441 19.65 -0.45 -35.30
C THR A 441 19.28 -1.80 -34.66
N LEU A 442 18.48 -2.63 -35.33
CA LEU A 442 18.11 -3.98 -34.85
C LEU A 442 19.31 -4.95 -34.85
N ASP A 443 20.17 -4.86 -35.87
CA ASP A 443 21.37 -5.69 -36.01
C ASP A 443 22.42 -5.38 -34.95
N GLY A 444 22.47 -4.14 -34.46
CA GLY A 444 23.33 -3.71 -33.35
C GLY A 444 23.08 -4.48 -32.05
N GLY A 445 21.93 -5.13 -31.90
CA GLY A 445 21.69 -6.12 -30.86
C GLY A 445 21.44 -5.56 -29.46
N ASP A 446 21.30 -4.24 -29.31
CA ASP A 446 20.86 -3.63 -28.04
C ASP A 446 19.40 -3.98 -27.75
N LEU A 447 19.18 -4.82 -26.74
CA LEU A 447 17.83 -5.31 -26.42
C LEU A 447 16.90 -4.21 -25.89
N GLY A 448 17.41 -3.15 -25.25
CA GLY A 448 16.58 -2.04 -24.81
C GLY A 448 16.01 -1.27 -26.01
N VAL A 449 16.85 -1.02 -26.99
CA VAL A 449 16.46 -0.38 -28.26
C VAL A 449 15.50 -1.25 -29.05
N VAL A 450 15.77 -2.56 -29.14
CA VAL A 450 14.88 -3.55 -29.76
C VAL A 450 13.50 -3.52 -29.09
N GLY A 451 13.45 -3.46 -27.76
CA GLY A 451 12.18 -3.38 -27.01
C GLY A 451 11.38 -2.13 -27.30
N THR A 452 12.03 -0.97 -27.28
CA THR A 452 11.38 0.30 -27.68
C THR A 452 10.83 0.23 -29.11
N LEU A 453 11.60 -0.30 -30.06
CA LEU A 453 11.15 -0.46 -31.44
C LEU A 453 10.01 -1.47 -31.56
N ALA A 454 10.03 -2.56 -30.78
CA ALA A 454 9.00 -3.58 -30.79
C ALA A 454 7.65 -3.03 -30.30
N GLU A 455 7.65 -2.24 -29.21
CA GLU A 455 6.45 -1.55 -28.72
C GLU A 455 5.87 -0.62 -29.78
N LEU A 456 6.72 0.22 -30.40
CA LEU A 456 6.29 1.16 -31.43
C LEU A 456 5.77 0.45 -32.69
N TRP A 457 6.41 -0.65 -33.08
CA TRP A 457 5.98 -1.49 -34.20
C TRP A 457 4.58 -2.04 -33.96
N VAL A 458 4.37 -2.71 -32.82
CA VAL A 458 3.06 -3.28 -32.46
C VAL A 458 1.99 -2.19 -32.41
N ALA A 459 2.27 -1.06 -31.77
CA ALA A 459 1.33 0.05 -31.68
C ALA A 459 0.98 0.66 -33.03
N ALA A 460 1.94 0.72 -33.97
CA ALA A 460 1.69 1.20 -35.33
C ALA A 460 0.88 0.19 -36.15
N SER A 461 1.18 -1.11 -36.06
CA SER A 461 0.41 -2.18 -36.72
C SER A 461 -1.04 -2.22 -36.24
N GLU A 462 -1.30 -2.07 -34.94
CA GLU A 462 -2.66 -2.00 -34.38
C GLU A 462 -3.46 -0.79 -34.86
N LYS A 463 -2.76 0.29 -35.25
CA LYS A 463 -3.36 1.48 -35.87
C LYS A 463 -3.50 1.34 -37.40
N GLY A 464 -3.21 0.17 -37.97
CA GLY A 464 -3.33 -0.12 -39.39
C GLY A 464 -2.18 0.42 -40.25
N ALA A 465 -1.01 0.73 -39.65
CA ALA A 465 0.16 1.12 -40.45
C ALA A 465 0.73 -0.10 -41.20
N GLU A 466 0.95 0.06 -42.51
CA GLU A 466 1.69 -0.91 -43.31
C GLU A 466 3.19 -0.81 -42.99
N LEU A 467 3.78 -1.91 -42.51
CA LEU A 467 5.19 -1.99 -42.12
C LEU A 467 5.86 -3.17 -42.84
N PRO A 468 7.11 -3.05 -43.30
CA PRO A 468 7.78 -4.05 -44.14
C PRO A 468 8.30 -5.24 -43.29
N LEU A 469 7.38 -6.05 -42.77
CA LEU A 469 7.71 -7.18 -41.90
C LEU A 469 8.61 -8.21 -42.60
N GLU A 470 8.37 -8.50 -43.89
CA GLU A 470 9.15 -9.50 -44.63
C GLU A 470 10.65 -9.15 -44.67
N GLU A 471 10.97 -7.88 -44.90
CA GLU A 471 12.35 -7.38 -45.00
C GLU A 471 13.06 -7.35 -43.64
N LEU A 472 12.32 -7.11 -42.56
CA LEU A 472 12.86 -6.97 -41.21
C LEU A 472 12.74 -8.23 -40.35
N ALA A 473 11.95 -9.23 -40.76
CA ALA A 473 11.77 -10.48 -40.02
C ALA A 473 13.10 -11.18 -39.69
N PRO A 474 14.12 -11.23 -40.56
CA PRO A 474 15.43 -11.78 -40.21
C PRO A 474 16.11 -11.02 -39.05
N ALA A 475 16.04 -9.69 -39.06
CA ALA A 475 16.63 -8.85 -38.01
C ALA A 475 15.90 -9.02 -36.67
N TRP A 476 14.56 -9.09 -36.71
CA TRP A 476 13.74 -9.39 -35.52
C TRP A 476 14.04 -10.78 -34.95
N ARG A 477 14.16 -11.81 -35.79
CA ARG A 477 14.55 -13.16 -35.34
C ARG A 477 15.95 -13.20 -34.77
N ALA A 478 16.91 -12.51 -35.38
CA ALA A 478 18.26 -12.39 -34.85
C ALA A 478 18.28 -11.69 -33.50
N ALA A 479 17.51 -10.60 -33.32
CA ALA A 479 17.34 -9.93 -32.04
C ALA A 479 16.71 -10.85 -30.98
N ARG A 480 15.67 -11.60 -31.37
CA ARG A 480 15.01 -12.59 -30.51
C ARG A 480 15.96 -13.72 -30.06
N GLN A 481 16.85 -14.19 -30.93
CA GLN A 481 17.86 -15.21 -30.59
C GLN A 481 18.91 -14.70 -29.59
N ARG A 482 19.13 -13.39 -29.51
CA ARG A 482 20.02 -12.76 -28.53
C ARG A 482 19.38 -12.64 -27.14
N ILE A 483 18.10 -12.94 -27.01
CA ILE A 483 17.43 -13.16 -25.71
C ILE A 483 17.90 -14.53 -25.19
N ALA A 484 19.19 -14.65 -24.85
CA ALA A 484 19.77 -15.84 -24.23
C ALA A 484 19.85 -15.66 -22.70
N PRO A 485 19.72 -16.77 -21.96
CA PRO A 485 18.56 -17.04 -21.15
C PRO A 485 18.55 -16.16 -19.90
N ALA A 486 17.57 -15.25 -19.85
CA ALA A 486 17.01 -14.64 -18.63
C ALA A 486 17.21 -13.14 -18.36
N GLU A 487 18.04 -12.41 -19.11
CA GLU A 487 18.24 -10.97 -18.84
C GLU A 487 17.14 -10.05 -19.39
N ALA A 488 16.46 -10.45 -20.47
CA ALA A 488 15.52 -9.59 -21.20
C ALA A 488 14.23 -10.35 -21.60
N LEU A 489 13.78 -11.26 -20.74
CA LEU A 489 12.65 -12.15 -21.03
C LEU A 489 11.33 -11.41 -21.27
N GLU A 490 11.21 -10.20 -20.74
CA GLU A 490 10.05 -9.33 -20.92
C GLU A 490 9.84 -8.92 -22.40
N LEU A 491 10.87 -9.01 -23.25
CA LEU A 491 10.77 -8.68 -24.67
C LEU A 491 10.13 -9.78 -25.53
N ASP A 492 10.30 -11.05 -25.15
CA ASP A 492 9.91 -12.17 -26.01
C ASP A 492 8.42 -12.15 -26.41
N PRO A 493 7.45 -11.82 -25.55
CA PRO A 493 6.04 -11.73 -25.94
C PRO A 493 5.79 -10.72 -27.07
N LEU A 494 6.50 -9.59 -27.08
CA LEU A 494 6.36 -8.58 -28.14
C LEU A 494 6.97 -9.07 -29.45
N LEU A 495 8.16 -9.67 -29.40
CA LEU A 495 8.82 -10.20 -30.59
C LEU A 495 8.04 -11.36 -31.21
N ALA A 496 7.50 -12.25 -30.38
CA ALA A 496 6.60 -13.33 -30.78
C ALA A 496 5.38 -12.78 -31.53
N LYS A 497 4.75 -11.72 -30.99
CA LYS A 497 3.62 -11.03 -31.63
C LYS A 497 3.97 -10.41 -32.98
N ILE A 498 5.12 -9.74 -33.09
CA ILE A 498 5.59 -9.13 -34.35
C ILE A 498 5.83 -10.20 -35.42
N LEU A 499 6.47 -11.31 -35.04
CA LEU A 499 6.87 -12.37 -35.95
C LEU A 499 5.72 -13.34 -36.30
N GLY A 500 4.62 -13.30 -35.56
CA GLY A 500 3.54 -14.30 -35.67
C GLY A 500 3.98 -15.70 -35.21
N GLU A 501 4.93 -15.75 -34.26
CA GLU A 501 5.54 -16.98 -33.75
C GLU A 501 5.11 -17.21 -32.28
N PRO A 502 5.10 -18.46 -31.78
CA PRO A 502 4.82 -18.71 -30.37
C PRO A 502 5.92 -18.09 -29.50
N SER A 503 5.54 -17.57 -28.32
CA SER A 503 6.50 -17.12 -27.30
C SER A 503 7.41 -18.28 -26.88
N LEU A 504 8.68 -17.96 -26.59
CA LEU A 504 9.70 -18.93 -26.15
C LEU A 504 9.43 -19.49 -24.75
N ALA A 505 8.36 -19.04 -24.06
CA ALA A 505 7.94 -19.40 -22.70
C ALA A 505 8.68 -20.59 -22.09
N GLY A 506 9.84 -20.30 -21.49
CA GLY A 506 10.62 -21.25 -20.71
C GLY A 506 10.10 -21.29 -19.27
N GLU A 507 10.36 -22.40 -18.58
CA GLU A 507 9.91 -22.68 -17.21
C GLU A 507 10.15 -21.50 -16.26
N ALA A 508 9.17 -21.27 -15.37
CA ALA A 508 9.32 -20.36 -14.24
C ALA A 508 10.52 -20.78 -13.41
N VAL A 509 11.24 -19.84 -12.79
CA VAL A 509 12.32 -20.23 -11.87
C VAL A 509 11.68 -21.03 -10.73
N PRO A 510 12.08 -22.30 -10.53
CA PRO A 510 11.45 -23.12 -9.50
C PRO A 510 11.74 -22.51 -8.14
N PHE A 511 10.72 -22.49 -7.28
CA PHE A 511 10.77 -21.93 -5.93
C PHE A 511 11.94 -22.47 -5.08
N SER A 512 12.39 -23.69 -5.40
CA SER A 512 13.58 -24.35 -4.83
C SER A 512 14.90 -23.63 -5.07
N SER A 513 14.95 -22.62 -5.95
CA SER A 513 16.17 -21.86 -6.26
C SER A 513 16.52 -20.81 -5.20
N PHE A 514 15.60 -20.50 -4.28
CA PHE A 514 15.82 -19.54 -3.20
C PHE A 514 16.00 -20.30 -1.88
N ASP A 515 17.08 -20.01 -1.13
CA ASP A 515 17.17 -20.46 0.26
C ASP A 515 16.25 -19.59 1.11
N LEU A 516 15.11 -20.16 1.48
CA LEU A 516 14.10 -19.45 2.26
C LEU A 516 14.22 -19.72 3.75
N SER A 517 15.06 -20.67 4.16
CA SER A 517 15.23 -21.04 5.57
C SER A 517 15.82 -19.91 6.41
N ILE A 518 16.49 -18.97 5.76
CA ILE A 518 17.02 -17.73 6.34
C ILE A 518 15.94 -16.66 6.57
N PHE A 519 14.78 -16.77 5.93
CA PHE A 519 13.70 -15.77 5.99
C PHE A 519 12.46 -16.32 6.67
N ASP A 520 12.14 -15.77 7.84
CA ASP A 520 10.82 -15.98 8.44
C ASP A 520 9.76 -15.16 7.68
N LEU A 521 9.13 -15.78 6.68
CA LEU A 521 8.09 -15.15 5.84
C LEU A 521 6.72 -15.02 6.53
N GLU A 522 6.50 -15.68 7.68
CA GLU A 522 5.30 -15.41 8.51
C GLU A 522 5.41 -14.07 9.21
N THR A 523 6.64 -13.64 9.45
CA THR A 523 6.89 -12.36 10.05
C THR A 523 6.84 -11.22 9.03
N ARG A 524 6.18 -10.10 9.40
CA ARG A 524 6.21 -8.86 8.62
C ARG A 524 7.59 -8.22 8.67
N ARG A 525 8.52 -8.78 7.89
CA ARG A 525 9.87 -8.25 7.69
C ARG A 525 9.78 -6.82 7.17
N ARG A 526 10.74 -6.01 7.58
CA ARG A 526 10.88 -4.64 7.13
C ARG A 526 12.18 -4.49 6.38
N VAL A 527 12.14 -3.72 5.29
CA VAL A 527 13.31 -3.37 4.49
C VAL A 527 13.37 -1.86 4.40
N THR A 528 14.52 -1.29 4.70
CA THR A 528 14.79 0.12 4.43
C THR A 528 15.50 0.23 3.09
N LEU A 529 14.84 0.86 2.12
CA LEU A 529 15.41 1.20 0.82
C LEU A 529 15.91 2.64 0.85
N VAL A 530 17.23 2.82 0.77
CA VAL A 530 17.87 4.14 0.79
C VAL A 530 18.00 4.64 -0.64
N THR A 531 17.40 5.79 -0.93
CA THR A 531 17.43 6.43 -2.25
C THR A 531 18.15 7.78 -2.19
N THR A 532 18.44 8.37 -3.35
CA THR A 532 18.96 9.75 -3.46
C THR A 532 18.03 10.81 -2.85
N LYS A 533 16.74 10.51 -2.65
CA LYS A 533 15.75 11.40 -2.02
C LYS A 533 15.48 11.10 -0.54
N GLY A 534 16.07 10.04 -0.01
CA GLY A 534 15.88 9.61 1.38
C GLY A 534 15.45 8.16 1.50
N GLU A 535 15.02 7.78 2.71
CA GLU A 535 14.74 6.40 3.08
C GLU A 535 13.25 6.04 2.91
N LEU A 536 13.01 4.86 2.38
CA LEU A 536 11.69 4.25 2.24
C LEU A 536 11.64 3.00 3.11
N LEU A 537 10.88 3.06 4.22
CA LEU A 537 10.65 1.91 5.09
C LEU A 537 9.48 1.06 4.55
N ILE A 538 9.79 -0.16 4.14
CA ILE A 538 8.89 -1.08 3.45
C ILE A 538 8.57 -2.25 4.37
N GLU A 539 7.30 -2.63 4.47
CA GLU A 539 6.84 -3.85 5.15
C GLU A 539 6.43 -4.90 4.11
N LEU A 540 6.99 -6.10 4.21
CA LEU A 540 6.80 -7.19 3.26
C LEU A 540 5.57 -8.06 3.62
N ASP A 541 4.94 -8.62 2.58
CA ASP A 541 3.75 -9.46 2.65
C ASP A 541 4.08 -10.91 2.23
N GLY A 542 4.95 -11.55 3.01
CA GLY A 542 5.45 -12.91 2.74
C GLY A 542 4.38 -14.00 2.79
N ARG A 543 3.21 -13.71 3.38
CA ARG A 543 2.06 -14.62 3.40
C ARG A 543 1.35 -14.67 2.06
N ASP A 544 1.04 -13.51 1.49
CA ASP A 544 0.24 -13.42 0.28
C ASP A 544 1.10 -13.61 -0.99
N ALA A 545 2.35 -13.13 -0.96
CA ALA A 545 3.32 -13.20 -2.06
C ALA A 545 4.71 -13.71 -1.62
N PRO A 546 4.82 -14.98 -1.18
CA PRO A 546 6.07 -15.55 -0.69
C PRO A 546 7.21 -15.56 -1.71
N ARG A 547 6.96 -15.86 -2.99
CA ARG A 547 8.02 -15.92 -4.03
C ARG A 547 8.58 -14.53 -4.32
N HIS A 548 7.72 -13.53 -4.45
CA HIS A 548 8.15 -12.15 -4.69
C HIS A 548 8.84 -11.55 -3.48
N THR A 549 8.36 -11.85 -2.27
CA THR A 549 9.01 -11.43 -1.02
C THR A 549 10.41 -12.03 -0.91
N ALA A 550 10.55 -13.32 -1.18
CA ALA A 550 11.84 -14.01 -1.15
C ALA A 550 12.82 -13.47 -2.20
N SER A 551 12.36 -13.31 -3.44
CA SER A 551 13.15 -12.71 -4.51
C SER A 551 13.63 -11.31 -4.13
N PHE A 552 12.74 -10.47 -3.60
CA PHE A 552 13.10 -9.13 -3.15
C PHE A 552 14.13 -9.16 -2.00
N LEU A 553 13.95 -10.01 -0.98
CA LEU A 553 14.92 -10.16 0.10
C LEU A 553 16.28 -10.64 -0.39
N HIS A 554 16.31 -11.58 -1.34
CA HIS A 554 17.54 -12.04 -1.98
C HIS A 554 18.27 -10.89 -2.71
N LEU A 555 17.55 -10.05 -3.46
CA LEU A 555 18.11 -8.86 -4.12
C LEU A 555 18.67 -7.85 -3.11
N VAL A 556 18.05 -7.74 -1.93
CA VAL A 556 18.55 -6.89 -0.83
C VAL A 556 19.83 -7.45 -0.23
N GLU A 557 19.87 -8.74 0.12
CA GLU A 557 21.03 -9.37 0.78
C GLU A 557 22.26 -9.45 -0.12
N THR A 558 22.07 -9.75 -1.41
CA THR A 558 23.16 -9.78 -2.39
C THR A 558 23.66 -8.39 -2.76
N GLY A 559 22.96 -7.33 -2.35
CA GLY A 559 23.27 -5.96 -2.74
C GLY A 559 22.97 -5.63 -4.20
N ALA A 560 22.23 -6.50 -4.91
CA ALA A 560 21.93 -6.36 -6.34
C ALA A 560 21.13 -5.09 -6.68
N LEU A 561 20.41 -4.51 -5.71
CA LEU A 561 19.67 -3.26 -5.90
C LEU A 561 20.56 -2.00 -5.90
N ARG A 562 21.79 -2.07 -5.38
CA ARG A 562 22.66 -0.90 -5.21
C ARG A 562 23.10 -0.35 -6.56
N GLY A 563 22.89 0.96 -6.75
CA GLY A 563 23.23 1.69 -7.97
C GLY A 563 22.16 1.59 -9.07
N LEU A 564 21.10 0.79 -8.89
CA LEU A 564 20.01 0.73 -9.86
C LEU A 564 19.16 2.00 -9.80
N SER A 565 18.65 2.41 -10.97
CA SER A 565 17.91 3.67 -11.10
C SER A 565 16.39 3.49 -11.02
N MET A 566 15.72 4.54 -10.58
CA MET A 566 14.30 4.81 -10.83
C MET A 566 14.17 5.26 -12.29
N HIS A 567 14.04 4.32 -13.21
CA HIS A 567 14.08 4.59 -14.65
C HIS A 567 12.73 5.08 -15.21
N ARG A 568 11.62 4.92 -14.47
CA ARG A 568 10.29 5.34 -14.93
C ARG A 568 9.47 5.97 -13.80
N ARG A 569 8.83 7.11 -14.07
CA ARG A 569 7.81 7.71 -13.21
C ARG A 569 6.64 8.17 -14.05
N VAL A 570 5.46 7.70 -13.69
CA VAL A 570 4.19 8.12 -14.30
C VAL A 570 3.43 8.97 -13.27
N PRO A 571 3.31 10.29 -13.50
CA PRO A 571 2.53 11.20 -12.66
C PRO A 571 1.18 10.63 -12.23
N GLY A 572 0.90 10.69 -10.93
CA GLY A 572 -0.36 10.19 -10.37
C GLY A 572 -0.55 8.66 -10.41
N PHE A 573 0.40 7.90 -10.95
CA PHE A 573 0.28 6.44 -11.11
C PHE A 573 1.35 5.67 -10.33
N VAL A 574 2.54 5.51 -10.89
CA VAL A 574 3.61 4.66 -10.31
C VAL A 574 4.99 5.29 -10.47
N VAL A 575 5.89 4.94 -9.57
CA VAL A 575 7.35 5.09 -9.75
C VAL A 575 7.92 3.68 -9.86
N GLN A 576 8.73 3.41 -10.89
CA GLN A 576 9.28 2.11 -11.22
C GLN A 576 10.81 2.19 -11.34
N GLY A 577 11.48 1.16 -10.84
CA GLY A 577 12.93 1.08 -10.78
C GLY A 577 13.42 -0.35 -10.59
N ALA A 578 14.68 -0.47 -10.15
CA ALA A 578 15.36 -1.76 -9.92
C ALA A 578 15.48 -2.63 -11.18
N ASP A 579 15.60 -2.00 -12.35
CA ASP A 579 15.98 -2.68 -13.58
C ASP A 579 17.51 -2.84 -13.63
N PRO A 580 18.05 -4.08 -13.64
CA PRO A 580 19.49 -4.34 -13.72
C PRO A 580 20.14 -3.83 -15.01
N ARG A 581 19.37 -3.71 -16.10
CA ARG A 581 19.85 -3.20 -17.40
C ARG A 581 19.73 -1.69 -17.51
N GLY A 582 18.85 -1.08 -16.71
CA GLY A 582 18.57 0.36 -16.72
C GLY A 582 17.89 0.86 -18.01
N ASP A 583 17.36 -0.04 -18.84
CA ASP A 583 16.76 0.24 -20.15
C ASP A 583 15.24 0.06 -20.18
N GLY A 584 14.65 -0.38 -19.07
CA GLY A 584 13.24 -0.69 -18.86
C GLY A 584 12.86 -2.15 -19.12
N TRP A 585 13.79 -3.01 -19.52
CA TRP A 585 13.50 -4.37 -20.00
C TRP A 585 14.20 -5.49 -19.23
N GLY A 586 14.98 -5.17 -18.19
CA GLY A 586 15.70 -6.19 -17.43
C GLY A 586 14.81 -6.97 -16.48
N SER A 587 14.86 -8.29 -16.61
CA SER A 587 14.18 -9.23 -15.71
C SER A 587 15.07 -9.70 -14.55
N GLY A 588 16.38 -9.46 -14.59
CA GLY A 588 17.34 -9.89 -13.57
C GLY A 588 17.52 -11.40 -13.49
N GLY A 589 17.29 -12.12 -14.60
CA GLY A 589 17.53 -13.55 -14.67
C GLY A 589 16.38 -14.44 -14.20
N VAL A 590 15.25 -13.86 -13.78
CA VAL A 590 14.18 -14.60 -13.09
C VAL A 590 12.83 -14.37 -13.76
N ARG A 591 11.98 -15.41 -13.77
CA ARG A 591 10.53 -15.30 -14.00
C ARG A 591 9.78 -15.85 -12.81
N LEU A 592 9.03 -14.98 -12.15
CA LEU A 592 8.18 -15.29 -11.03
C LEU A 592 6.73 -15.44 -11.49
N PRO A 593 6.06 -16.53 -11.10
CA PRO A 593 4.63 -16.69 -11.33
C PRO A 593 3.85 -15.68 -10.51
N ASN A 594 2.79 -15.09 -11.07
CA ASN A 594 2.02 -14.06 -10.37
C ASN A 594 1.40 -14.63 -9.09
N GLU A 595 1.60 -13.93 -7.96
CA GLU A 595 1.01 -14.28 -6.67
C GLU A 595 -0.08 -13.27 -6.35
N VAL A 596 -1.26 -13.51 -6.93
CA VAL A 596 -2.43 -12.66 -6.72
C VAL A 596 -3.17 -13.11 -5.46
N ALA A 597 -3.53 -12.15 -4.61
CA ALA A 597 -4.31 -12.37 -3.39
C ALA A 597 -5.44 -11.33 -3.27
N PRO A 598 -6.49 -11.61 -2.46
CA PRO A 598 -7.51 -10.62 -2.13
C PRO A 598 -6.86 -9.38 -1.49
N GLY A 599 -6.96 -8.22 -2.15
CA GLY A 599 -6.32 -7.01 -1.63
C GLY A 599 -6.61 -5.79 -2.48
N VAL A 600 -6.16 -4.64 -1.98
CA VAL A 600 -6.22 -3.35 -2.67
C VAL A 600 -4.82 -2.80 -2.86
N TYR A 601 -4.59 -2.16 -4.00
CA TYR A 601 -3.40 -1.32 -4.19
C TYR A 601 -3.74 0.06 -3.65
N GLY A 602 -3.18 0.40 -2.49
CA GLY A 602 -3.25 1.74 -1.90
C GLY A 602 -2.16 2.64 -2.44
N ALA A 603 -2.04 3.88 -1.94
CA ALA A 603 -0.82 4.66 -2.12
C ALA A 603 0.33 4.01 -1.33
N GLY A 604 1.52 3.94 -1.93
CA GLY A 604 2.70 3.29 -1.34
C GLY A 604 2.64 1.75 -1.34
N SER A 605 1.71 1.13 -2.08
CA SER A 605 1.77 -0.30 -2.34
C SER A 605 2.95 -0.58 -3.28
N LEU A 606 3.66 -1.67 -3.01
CA LEU A 606 4.81 -2.11 -3.79
C LEU A 606 4.43 -3.39 -4.53
N GLY A 607 4.62 -3.37 -5.85
CA GLY A 607 4.39 -4.50 -6.74
C GLY A 607 5.57 -4.70 -7.67
N MET A 608 5.52 -5.81 -8.40
CA MET A 608 6.51 -6.17 -9.41
C MET A 608 5.85 -6.06 -10.79
N PRO A 609 6.43 -5.31 -11.74
CA PRO A 609 5.89 -5.22 -13.09
C PRO A 609 6.00 -6.59 -13.77
N ASP A 610 5.11 -6.82 -14.73
CA ASP A 610 5.09 -8.02 -15.56
C ASP A 610 4.84 -7.64 -17.03
N ALA A 611 5.39 -8.44 -17.95
CA ALA A 611 5.18 -8.36 -19.40
C ALA A 611 4.02 -9.28 -19.86
N GLY A 612 3.21 -9.76 -18.92
CA GLY A 612 2.23 -10.81 -19.13
C GLY A 612 2.12 -11.74 -17.92
N LEU A 613 1.19 -12.68 -17.98
CA LEU A 613 0.99 -13.66 -16.93
C LEU A 613 2.29 -14.42 -16.65
N ASP A 614 2.71 -14.45 -15.40
CA ASP A 614 3.86 -15.19 -14.86
C ASP A 614 5.23 -14.73 -15.36
N THR A 615 5.39 -13.42 -15.51
CA THR A 615 6.62 -12.81 -16.01
C THR A 615 7.26 -11.83 -15.04
N GLY A 616 6.92 -11.89 -13.75
CA GLY A 616 7.55 -11.02 -12.75
C GLY A 616 9.07 -11.23 -12.69
N GLY A 617 9.84 -10.13 -12.69
CA GLY A 617 11.31 -10.17 -12.74
C GLY A 617 11.99 -9.76 -11.44
N SER A 618 12.81 -8.73 -11.53
CA SER A 618 13.55 -8.08 -10.42
C SER A 618 13.18 -6.62 -10.21
N GLN A 619 12.47 -6.03 -11.19
CA GLN A 619 12.00 -4.66 -11.15
C GLN A 619 10.93 -4.47 -10.08
N LEU A 620 10.78 -3.22 -9.62
CA LEU A 620 9.82 -2.86 -8.58
C LEU A 620 9.06 -1.61 -8.99
N PHE A 621 7.79 -1.53 -8.63
CA PHE A 621 7.02 -0.30 -8.73
C PHE A 621 6.29 0.05 -7.43
N PHE A 622 6.28 1.34 -7.10
CA PHE A 622 5.49 1.92 -6.02
C PHE A 622 4.30 2.66 -6.61
N THR A 623 3.11 2.44 -6.08
CA THR A 623 1.94 3.23 -6.45
C THR A 623 1.95 4.60 -5.76
N LEU A 624 1.73 5.66 -6.52
CA LEU A 624 1.56 7.03 -6.00
C LEU A 624 0.13 7.30 -5.50
N HIS A 625 -0.84 6.56 -6.07
CA HIS A 625 -2.25 6.57 -5.72
C HIS A 625 -2.85 5.15 -5.80
N PRO A 626 -4.02 4.92 -5.19
CA PRO A 626 -4.76 3.69 -5.40
C PRO A 626 -5.25 3.57 -6.84
N TRP A 627 -5.02 2.41 -7.45
CA TRP A 627 -5.43 2.11 -8.83
C TRP A 627 -6.13 0.75 -8.91
N PRO A 628 -7.47 0.72 -9.02
CA PRO A 628 -8.24 -0.53 -8.99
C PRO A 628 -7.85 -1.53 -10.07
N HIS A 629 -7.33 -1.07 -11.21
CA HIS A 629 -6.97 -1.95 -12.31
C HIS A 629 -5.74 -2.84 -12.03
N LEU A 630 -4.97 -2.54 -11.00
CA LEU A 630 -3.84 -3.37 -10.55
C LEU A 630 -4.27 -4.56 -9.68
N GLU A 631 -5.44 -4.43 -9.03
CA GLU A 631 -5.90 -5.35 -8.00
C GLU A 631 -6.25 -6.72 -8.57
N GLY A 632 -5.64 -7.76 -8.00
CA GLY A 632 -5.86 -9.13 -8.46
C GLY A 632 -5.32 -9.44 -9.85
N ARG A 633 -4.44 -8.57 -10.39
CA ARG A 633 -3.68 -8.75 -11.64
C ARG A 633 -2.17 -8.76 -11.40
N TYR A 634 -1.66 -7.78 -10.65
CA TYR A 634 -0.24 -7.67 -10.32
C TYR A 634 0.04 -8.19 -8.91
N THR A 635 1.18 -8.86 -8.71
CA THR A 635 1.62 -9.31 -7.40
C THR A 635 1.94 -8.12 -6.49
N ARG A 636 1.16 -7.96 -5.42
CA ARG A 636 1.45 -6.99 -4.35
C ARG A 636 2.18 -7.74 -3.24
N PHE A 637 3.47 -7.47 -3.08
CA PHE A 637 4.29 -8.20 -2.10
C PHE A 637 4.78 -7.32 -0.95
N ALA A 638 4.47 -6.03 -0.96
CA ALA A 638 4.89 -5.12 0.11
C ALA A 638 4.07 -3.82 0.15
N ARG A 639 4.23 -3.07 1.24
CA ARG A 639 3.65 -1.72 1.43
C ARG A 639 4.63 -0.79 2.13
N LEU A 640 4.56 0.50 1.83
CA LEU A 640 5.31 1.54 2.50
C LEU A 640 4.69 1.86 3.89
N LEU A 641 5.53 2.02 4.92
CA LEU A 641 5.12 2.44 6.26
C LEU A 641 5.06 3.98 6.37
N ARG A 642 4.39 4.49 7.42
CA ARG A 642 4.20 5.94 7.64
C ARG A 642 5.55 6.66 7.71
N GLY A 643 5.70 7.77 6.98
CA GLY A 643 6.94 8.54 6.80
C GLY A 643 7.50 8.49 5.37
N GLY A 644 7.36 7.35 4.68
CA GLY A 644 7.85 7.15 3.31
C GLY A 644 7.10 7.88 2.17
N PRO A 645 5.79 8.20 2.25
CA PRO A 645 5.07 8.79 1.12
C PRO A 645 5.62 10.13 0.62
N ARG A 646 6.32 10.90 1.47
CA ARG A 646 6.96 12.17 1.06
C ARG A 646 8.17 11.93 0.17
N VAL A 647 9.07 11.03 0.57
CA VAL A 647 10.21 10.61 -0.25
C VAL A 647 9.72 10.01 -1.57
N LEU A 648 8.69 9.17 -1.50
CA LEU A 648 8.14 8.50 -2.68
C LEU A 648 7.65 9.48 -3.76
N VAL A 649 6.98 10.57 -3.39
CA VAL A 649 6.49 11.56 -4.36
C VAL A 649 7.60 12.47 -4.92
N GLU A 650 8.74 12.52 -4.23
CA GLU A 650 9.93 13.30 -4.63
C GLU A 650 10.87 12.54 -5.55
N LEU A 651 10.73 11.21 -5.65
CA LEU A 651 11.50 10.41 -6.60
C LEU A 651 11.27 10.91 -8.04
N GLU A 652 12.38 11.05 -8.75
CA GLU A 652 12.51 11.50 -10.12
C GLU A 652 13.14 10.41 -10.98
N ARG A 653 12.99 10.55 -12.30
CA ARG A 653 13.64 9.65 -13.23
C ARG A 653 15.15 9.85 -13.15
N GLY A 654 15.90 8.78 -12.90
CA GLY A 654 17.35 8.79 -12.71
C GLY A 654 17.81 8.84 -11.26
N ASP A 655 16.91 8.97 -10.29
CA ASP A 655 17.25 8.76 -8.88
C ASP A 655 17.76 7.34 -8.65
N LEU A 656 18.71 7.18 -7.72
CA LEU A 656 19.39 5.90 -7.50
C LEU A 656 18.97 5.26 -6.20
N ILE A 657 18.92 3.93 -6.20
CA ILE A 657 18.93 3.12 -4.99
C ILE A 657 20.38 3.10 -4.48
N LEU A 658 20.63 3.78 -3.38
CA LEU A 658 21.96 3.89 -2.76
C LEU A 658 22.26 2.67 -1.89
N ASP A 659 21.24 2.13 -1.22
CA ASP A 659 21.36 0.93 -0.42
C ASP A 659 20.01 0.28 -0.16
N ALA A 660 20.03 -0.99 0.25
CA ALA A 660 18.86 -1.66 0.77
C ALA A 660 19.27 -2.52 1.97
N ARG A 661 18.50 -2.48 3.05
CA ARG A 661 18.82 -3.21 4.28
C ARG A 661 17.59 -3.91 4.82
N ILE A 662 17.73 -5.18 5.16
CA ILE A 662 16.74 -5.86 5.98
C ILE A 662 16.86 -5.27 7.37
N GLU A 663 15.79 -4.64 7.85
CA GLU A 663 15.75 -4.18 9.23
C GLU A 663 15.89 -5.39 10.13
N PRO A 664 16.75 -5.33 11.17
CA PRO A 664 16.88 -6.42 12.10
C PRO A 664 15.49 -6.79 12.59
N TRP A 665 15.15 -8.07 12.47
CA TRP A 665 13.96 -8.60 13.11
C TRP A 665 14.02 -8.10 14.55
N PRO A 666 13.04 -7.31 15.04
CA PRO A 666 13.11 -6.87 16.42
C PRO A 666 13.18 -8.17 17.21
N LYS A 667 14.34 -8.46 17.81
CA LYS A 667 14.43 -9.52 18.81
C LYS A 667 13.30 -9.18 19.76
N PRO A 668 12.33 -10.09 19.98
CA PRO A 668 11.29 -9.80 20.96
C PRO A 668 12.04 -9.32 22.19
N PRO A 669 11.82 -8.07 22.63
CA PRO A 669 12.64 -7.49 23.68
C PRO A 669 12.61 -8.48 24.82
N ALA A 670 13.78 -8.77 25.40
CA ALA A 670 13.89 -9.71 26.50
C ALA A 670 12.74 -9.44 27.46
N ARG A 671 11.88 -10.45 27.66
CA ARG A 671 10.63 -10.23 28.38
C ARG A 671 10.96 -9.72 29.76
N THR A 672 10.66 -8.47 30.01
CA THR A 672 10.71 -7.94 31.37
C THR A 672 9.62 -8.68 32.14
N PRO A 673 9.92 -9.39 33.23
CA PRO A 673 8.87 -9.96 34.07
C PRO A 673 7.96 -8.83 34.58
N LEU A 674 6.74 -9.14 35.04
CA LEU A 674 5.95 -8.16 35.79
C LEU A 674 6.83 -7.50 36.87
N GLY A 675 6.59 -6.21 37.16
CA GLY A 675 7.35 -5.48 38.17
C GLY A 675 7.42 -6.25 39.49
N MET A 676 8.55 -6.20 40.19
CA MET A 676 8.79 -6.99 41.41
C MET A 676 7.65 -6.81 42.44
N ALA A 677 7.13 -5.58 42.56
CA ALA A 677 5.98 -5.27 43.41
C ALA A 677 4.73 -6.08 43.01
N VAL A 678 4.38 -6.11 41.72
CA VAL A 678 3.22 -6.87 41.21
C VAL A 678 3.42 -8.38 41.39
N ARG A 679 4.65 -8.88 41.24
CA ARG A 679 4.96 -10.31 41.42
C ARG A 679 4.88 -10.76 42.88
N SER A 680 5.08 -9.85 43.83
CA SER A 680 5.02 -10.15 45.26
C SER A 680 3.59 -10.19 45.83
N LEU A 681 2.60 -9.75 45.05
CA LEU A 681 1.20 -9.72 45.47
C LEU A 681 0.55 -11.12 45.43
N PRO A 682 -0.46 -11.37 46.28
CA PRO A 682 -1.19 -12.64 46.31
C PRO A 682 -1.88 -12.93 44.97
N ARG A 683 -1.90 -14.21 44.58
CA ARG A 683 -2.62 -14.70 43.39
C ARG A 683 -3.87 -15.50 43.80
N PRO A 684 -5.00 -15.33 43.11
CA PRO A 684 -5.23 -14.40 42.00
C PRO A 684 -5.29 -12.93 42.44
N LEU A 685 -4.84 -12.00 41.57
CA LEU A 685 -4.92 -10.57 41.85
C LEU A 685 -6.36 -10.07 41.71
N VAL A 686 -6.74 -9.09 42.53
CA VAL A 686 -8.01 -8.36 42.40
C VAL A 686 -7.67 -6.89 42.18
N VAL A 687 -8.02 -6.42 40.99
CA VAL A 687 -7.71 -5.08 40.50
C VAL A 687 -9.02 -4.29 40.45
N ALA A 688 -9.08 -3.16 41.15
CA ALA A 688 -10.26 -2.33 41.20
C ALA A 688 -10.41 -1.53 39.89
N HIS A 689 -11.43 -1.86 39.09
CA HIS A 689 -11.71 -1.29 37.78
C HIS A 689 -12.16 0.17 37.92
N ARG A 690 -11.31 1.12 37.48
CA ARG A 690 -11.51 2.56 37.66
C ARG A 690 -11.69 2.96 39.13
N GLY A 691 -11.01 2.25 40.04
CA GLY A 691 -11.23 2.31 41.48
C GLY A 691 -12.42 1.44 41.94
N ALA A 692 -12.99 1.73 43.12
CA ALA A 692 -14.21 1.06 43.60
C ALA A 692 -15.46 1.62 42.89
N SER A 693 -15.46 1.50 41.56
CA SER A 693 -16.35 2.24 40.65
C SER A 693 -17.82 1.87 40.77
N LYS A 694 -18.15 0.74 41.41
CA LYS A 694 -19.53 0.45 41.78
C LYS A 694 -20.02 1.41 42.86
N GLN A 695 -19.23 1.66 43.89
CA GLN A 695 -19.59 2.44 45.09
C GLN A 695 -19.23 3.94 45.01
N ALA A 696 -18.24 4.31 44.21
CA ALA A 696 -17.73 5.67 44.07
C ALA A 696 -17.61 6.07 42.58
N PRO A 697 -17.53 7.37 42.24
CA PRO A 697 -17.44 7.82 40.85
C PRO A 697 -16.13 7.33 40.22
N GLU A 698 -16.23 6.66 39.07
CA GLU A 698 -15.10 6.02 38.40
C GLU A 698 -13.94 6.99 38.08
N ASN A 699 -12.70 6.51 38.12
CA ASN A 699 -11.48 7.28 37.81
C ASN A 699 -11.29 8.56 38.66
N THR A 700 -11.89 8.64 39.85
CA THR A 700 -11.72 9.75 40.79
C THR A 700 -10.83 9.38 41.97
N ARG A 701 -10.38 10.38 42.71
CA ARG A 701 -9.63 10.17 43.96
C ARG A 701 -10.47 9.40 44.98
N ALA A 702 -11.75 9.73 45.13
CA ALA A 702 -12.65 9.03 46.04
C ALA A 702 -12.74 7.52 45.73
N ALA A 703 -12.89 7.14 44.46
CA ALA A 703 -12.95 5.73 44.07
C ALA A 703 -11.64 5.00 44.32
N ASN A 704 -10.51 5.67 44.12
CA ASN A 704 -9.19 5.10 44.36
C ASN A 704 -8.93 4.87 45.84
N GLU A 705 -9.20 5.87 46.69
CA GLU A 705 -9.07 5.76 48.14
C GLU A 705 -9.97 4.67 48.71
N LEU A 706 -11.21 4.55 48.20
CA LEU A 706 -12.12 3.50 48.62
C LEU A 706 -11.61 2.12 48.20
N ALA A 707 -11.11 1.94 46.98
CA ALA A 707 -10.53 0.67 46.54
C ALA A 707 -9.39 0.19 47.46
N TRP A 708 -8.52 1.11 47.89
CA TRP A 708 -7.45 0.80 48.84
C TRP A 708 -7.97 0.43 50.23
N LYS A 709 -8.98 1.15 50.74
CA LYS A 709 -9.66 0.83 52.01
C LYS A 709 -10.31 -0.55 51.99
N LEU A 710 -10.86 -0.95 50.83
CA LEU A 710 -11.46 -2.27 50.61
C LEU A 710 -10.42 -3.38 50.42
N GLY A 711 -9.13 -3.04 50.39
CA GLY A 711 -8.04 -4.02 50.36
C GLY A 711 -7.65 -4.50 48.96
N ALA A 712 -8.04 -3.78 47.89
CA ALA A 712 -7.68 -4.14 46.52
C ALA A 712 -6.16 -4.37 46.37
N HIS A 713 -5.77 -5.37 45.57
CA HIS A 713 -4.37 -5.69 45.31
C HIS A 713 -3.76 -4.69 44.32
N GLY A 714 -4.57 -4.19 43.40
CA GLY A 714 -4.21 -3.11 42.50
C GLY A 714 -5.38 -2.26 42.08
N LEU A 715 -5.07 -1.24 41.29
CA LEU A 715 -6.05 -0.32 40.72
C LEU A 715 -5.88 -0.27 39.20
N GLU A 716 -6.97 -0.15 38.48
CA GLU A 716 -6.99 0.12 37.04
C GLU A 716 -7.53 1.53 36.81
N THR A 717 -6.94 2.25 35.86
CA THR A 717 -7.33 3.61 35.50
C THR A 717 -7.15 3.84 34.01
N ASP A 718 -8.16 4.49 33.42
CA ASP A 718 -8.15 4.91 32.02
C ASP A 718 -7.43 6.25 31.87
N VAL A 719 -6.54 6.39 30.89
CA VAL A 719 -5.81 7.64 30.65
C VAL A 719 -6.04 8.22 29.25
N ARG A 720 -6.20 9.55 29.20
CA ARG A 720 -6.38 10.34 27.99
C ARG A 720 -5.50 11.58 27.99
N LEU A 721 -5.22 12.10 26.80
CA LEU A 721 -4.40 13.29 26.59
C LEU A 721 -5.28 14.55 26.41
N THR A 722 -4.95 15.62 27.13
CA THR A 722 -5.61 16.93 27.02
C THR A 722 -5.02 17.77 25.89
N LYS A 723 -5.65 18.91 25.57
CA LYS A 723 -5.16 19.89 24.58
C LYS A 723 -3.75 20.39 24.89
N ASP A 724 -3.45 20.61 26.17
CA ASP A 724 -2.16 21.06 26.70
C ASP A 724 -1.22 19.89 27.05
N GLN A 725 -1.47 18.71 26.48
CA GLN A 725 -0.61 17.53 26.55
C GLN A 725 -0.37 17.00 27.98
N ARG A 726 -1.35 17.19 28.87
CA ARG A 726 -1.41 16.58 30.21
C ARG A 726 -2.18 15.28 30.14
N ILE A 727 -1.89 14.35 31.05
CA ILE A 727 -2.55 13.04 31.10
C ILE A 727 -3.56 13.03 32.24
N VAL A 728 -4.83 12.88 31.88
CA VAL A 728 -5.96 12.83 32.82
C VAL A 728 -6.54 11.43 32.92
N CYS A 729 -7.12 11.12 34.08
CA CYS A 729 -7.75 9.84 34.34
C CYS A 729 -9.24 9.87 33.98
N LEU A 730 -9.61 9.34 32.82
CA LEU A 730 -11.00 9.36 32.32
C LEU A 730 -11.24 8.33 31.21
N HIS A 731 -12.35 7.59 31.29
CA HIS A 731 -12.67 6.52 30.35
C HIS A 731 -13.11 7.00 28.95
N ASP A 732 -14.11 7.87 28.89
CA ASP A 732 -14.79 8.25 27.65
C ASP A 732 -14.01 9.31 26.85
N GLU A 733 -14.19 9.38 25.54
CA GLU A 733 -13.61 10.49 24.77
C GLU A 733 -14.34 11.81 25.06
N SER A 734 -15.65 11.74 25.32
CA SER A 734 -16.49 12.87 25.70
C SER A 734 -16.67 12.95 27.21
N LEU A 735 -16.72 14.18 27.74
CA LEU A 735 -16.94 14.47 29.15
C LEU A 735 -18.41 14.30 29.58
N LYS A 736 -19.32 14.08 28.63
CA LYS A 736 -20.76 14.18 28.84
C LYS A 736 -21.29 13.27 29.94
N ARG A 737 -20.85 12.02 29.98
CA ARG A 737 -21.39 11.02 30.90
C ARG A 737 -21.05 11.30 32.36
N THR A 738 -19.81 11.72 32.63
CA THR A 738 -19.30 11.85 33.99
C THR A 738 -19.24 13.30 34.50
N THR A 739 -19.48 14.29 33.63
CA THR A 739 -19.48 15.72 34.03
C THR A 739 -20.67 16.51 33.51
N GLY A 740 -21.45 15.94 32.57
CA GLY A 740 -22.54 16.65 31.88
C GLY A 740 -22.08 17.57 30.73
N VAL A 741 -20.78 17.80 30.54
CA VAL A 741 -20.24 18.68 29.49
C VAL A 741 -20.07 17.90 28.18
N ASP A 742 -20.74 18.32 27.11
CA ASP A 742 -20.65 17.66 25.80
C ASP A 742 -19.47 18.19 24.96
N ARG A 743 -18.25 17.87 25.42
CA ARG A 743 -17.00 18.19 24.71
C ARG A 743 -16.00 17.05 24.82
N PRO A 744 -15.13 16.85 23.80
CA PRO A 744 -14.10 15.84 23.87
C PRO A 744 -12.91 16.31 24.72
N VAL A 745 -12.27 15.37 25.42
CA VAL A 745 -11.13 15.62 26.32
C VAL A 745 -9.98 16.35 25.61
N HIS A 746 -9.64 15.94 24.38
CA HIS A 746 -8.52 16.48 23.62
C HIS A 746 -8.71 17.95 23.20
N ALA A 747 -9.93 18.50 23.33
CA ALA A 747 -10.24 19.88 22.97
C ALA A 747 -10.09 20.88 24.13
N LEU A 748 -9.83 20.40 25.35
CA LEU A 748 -9.75 21.22 26.57
C LEU A 748 -8.38 21.07 27.23
N SER A 749 -7.89 22.16 27.83
CA SER A 749 -6.73 22.15 28.72
C SER A 749 -7.05 21.52 30.07
N TYR A 750 -6.03 21.13 30.84
CA TYR A 750 -6.28 20.61 32.20
C TYR A 750 -6.91 21.65 33.12
N GLU A 751 -6.59 22.94 32.98
CA GLU A 751 -7.22 24.01 33.77
C GLU A 751 -8.74 24.02 33.58
N GLU A 752 -9.20 23.89 32.33
CA GLU A 752 -10.63 23.81 32.01
C GLU A 752 -11.27 22.50 32.51
N LEU A 753 -10.56 21.36 32.38
CA LEU A 753 -11.06 20.04 32.79
C LEU A 753 -11.13 19.87 34.31
N GLY A 754 -10.10 20.34 35.02
CA GLY A 754 -9.97 20.21 36.47
C GLY A 754 -10.98 21.07 37.25
N ALA A 755 -11.66 22.00 36.58
CA ALA A 755 -12.75 22.79 37.15
C ALA A 755 -14.11 22.06 37.12
N LEU A 756 -14.22 20.93 36.40
CA LEU A 756 -15.47 20.19 36.26
C LEU A 756 -15.70 19.24 37.44
N ASP A 757 -16.98 19.08 37.80
CA ASP A 757 -17.43 18.08 38.76
C ASP A 757 -17.54 16.70 38.07
N ALA A 758 -16.75 15.73 38.54
CA ALA A 758 -16.70 14.36 38.06
C ALA A 758 -17.35 13.35 39.03
N GLY A 759 -18.05 13.83 40.08
CA GLY A 759 -18.58 12.98 41.15
C GLY A 759 -20.10 13.06 41.34
N ALA A 760 -20.70 14.23 41.20
CA ALA A 760 -22.13 14.46 41.47
C ALA A 760 -23.07 13.59 40.62
N TRP A 761 -22.63 13.19 39.42
CA TRP A 761 -23.38 12.29 38.54
C TRP A 761 -23.59 10.88 39.15
N LYS A 762 -22.70 10.47 40.06
CA LYS A 762 -22.73 9.16 40.70
C LYS A 762 -23.58 9.19 41.96
N ASP A 763 -23.30 10.15 42.83
CA ASP A 763 -24.05 10.43 44.05
C ASP A 763 -23.72 11.86 44.50
N SER A 764 -24.73 12.58 45.02
CA SER A 764 -24.55 13.92 45.61
C SER A 764 -23.47 14.00 46.70
N ALA A 765 -23.18 12.90 47.40
CA ALA A 765 -22.13 12.83 48.41
C ALA A 765 -20.71 13.01 47.84
N TYR A 766 -20.53 12.83 46.53
CA TYR A 766 -19.26 13.03 45.83
C TYR A 766 -19.21 14.33 45.02
N ALA A 767 -20.15 15.24 45.24
CA ALA A 767 -20.11 16.55 44.60
C ALA A 767 -18.78 17.27 44.91
N GLY A 768 -18.15 17.81 43.87
CA GLY A 768 -16.84 18.46 43.93
C GLY A 768 -15.64 17.55 43.67
N GLU A 769 -15.82 16.24 43.44
CA GLU A 769 -14.73 15.40 42.91
C GLU A 769 -14.27 15.91 41.54
N ARG A 770 -12.96 15.91 41.30
CA ARG A 770 -12.35 16.42 40.07
C ARG A 770 -11.83 15.27 39.21
N ILE A 771 -11.63 15.54 37.92
CA ILE A 771 -10.87 14.66 37.03
C ILE A 771 -9.39 14.74 37.43
N PRO A 772 -8.76 13.65 37.94
CA PRO A 772 -7.40 13.73 38.45
C PRO A 772 -6.37 13.62 37.31
N LEU A 773 -5.19 14.18 37.53
CA LEU A 773 -4.02 13.93 36.70
C LEU A 773 -3.40 12.59 37.03
N LEU A 774 -2.77 11.96 36.02
CA LEU A 774 -2.05 10.72 36.21
C LEU A 774 -0.95 10.84 37.29
N GLU A 775 -0.18 11.93 37.30
CA GLU A 775 0.84 12.15 38.33
C GLU A 775 0.27 12.19 39.77
N GLU A 776 -0.94 12.70 39.95
CA GLU A 776 -1.61 12.77 41.25
C GLU A 776 -2.04 11.37 41.71
N VAL A 777 -2.60 10.57 40.79
CA VAL A 777 -3.03 9.20 41.10
C VAL A 777 -1.82 8.29 41.38
N LEU A 778 -0.74 8.44 40.61
CA LEU A 778 0.51 7.71 40.86
C LEU A 778 1.08 8.08 42.24
N ALA A 779 1.17 9.36 42.57
CA ALA A 779 1.69 9.80 43.87
C ALA A 779 0.84 9.27 45.06
N ALA A 780 -0.48 9.17 44.88
CA ALA A 780 -1.40 8.65 45.89
C ALA A 780 -1.40 7.10 46.00
N THR A 781 -0.75 6.39 45.07
CA THR A 781 -0.73 4.92 45.07
C THR A 781 0.19 4.38 46.18
N PRO A 782 -0.29 3.52 47.10
CA PRO A 782 0.54 2.93 48.15
C PRO A 782 1.65 2.05 47.58
N ARG A 783 2.83 2.02 48.24
CA ARG A 783 3.90 1.08 47.86
C ARG A 783 3.46 -0.37 48.02
N GLY A 784 3.94 -1.22 47.12
CA GLY A 784 3.63 -2.65 47.11
C GLY A 784 2.25 -2.98 46.54
N LYS A 785 1.60 -2.05 45.83
CA LYS A 785 0.34 -2.27 45.11
C LYS A 785 0.60 -2.34 43.60
N ALA A 786 -0.34 -2.91 42.85
CA ALA A 786 -0.28 -2.91 41.39
C ALA A 786 -1.08 -1.74 40.80
N PHE A 787 -0.62 -1.19 39.69
CA PHE A 787 -1.30 -0.10 39.00
C PHE A 787 -1.39 -0.37 37.50
N PHE A 788 -2.60 -0.48 36.98
CA PHE A 788 -2.89 -0.81 35.59
C PHE A 788 -3.38 0.43 34.86
N LEU A 789 -2.65 0.84 33.83
CA LEU A 789 -2.95 2.04 33.07
C LEU A 789 -3.49 1.70 31.71
N GLU A 790 -4.80 1.88 31.50
CA GLU A 790 -5.41 1.72 30.20
C GLU A 790 -5.19 2.96 29.33
N VAL A 791 -4.41 2.80 28.26
CA VAL A 791 -4.16 3.87 27.29
C VAL A 791 -5.33 3.96 26.31
N LYS A 792 -6.11 5.04 26.42
CA LYS A 792 -7.29 5.33 25.55
C LYS A 792 -7.02 6.40 24.48
N ALA A 793 -5.77 6.81 24.30
CA ALA A 793 -5.33 7.81 23.33
C ALA A 793 -4.45 7.19 22.23
N GLY A 794 -4.20 7.95 21.15
CA GLY A 794 -3.34 7.53 20.05
C GLY A 794 -1.85 7.62 20.39
N GLU A 795 -1.00 7.50 19.37
CA GLU A 795 0.46 7.51 19.50
C GLU A 795 1.03 8.81 20.12
N GLU A 796 0.28 9.91 20.05
CA GLU A 796 0.65 11.19 20.64
C GLU A 796 0.87 11.15 22.16
N ILE A 797 0.26 10.19 22.88
CA ILE A 797 0.42 10.08 24.34
C ILE A 797 1.80 9.51 24.75
N VAL A 798 2.47 8.77 23.87
CA VAL A 798 3.70 8.02 24.16
C VAL A 798 4.80 8.87 24.80
N PRO A 799 5.24 10.01 24.23
CA PRO A 799 6.28 10.84 24.83
C PRO A 799 5.86 11.44 26.18
N HIS A 800 4.58 11.78 26.34
CA HIS A 800 4.06 12.39 27.56
C HIS A 800 3.92 11.37 28.68
N LEU A 801 3.46 10.15 28.38
CA LEU A 801 3.37 9.06 29.35
C LEU A 801 4.75 8.63 29.81
N LYS A 802 5.72 8.57 28.89
CA LYS A 802 7.13 8.33 29.25
C LYS A 802 7.63 9.38 30.26
N LYS A 803 7.38 10.66 30.00
CA LYS A 803 7.78 11.76 30.89
C LYS A 803 7.17 11.63 32.29
N VAL A 804 5.87 11.33 32.38
CA VAL A 804 5.18 11.14 33.67
C VAL A 804 5.74 9.94 34.44
N LEU A 805 5.97 8.81 33.75
CA LEU A 805 6.50 7.61 34.39
C LEU A 805 7.99 7.72 34.77
N ASP A 806 8.80 8.39 33.96
CA ASP A 806 10.21 8.67 34.29
C ASP A 806 10.33 9.51 35.57
N ALA A 807 9.38 10.41 35.82
CA ALA A 807 9.36 11.27 37.00
C ALA A 807 8.76 10.61 38.26
N SER A 808 8.17 9.41 38.15
CA SER A 808 7.41 8.77 39.22
C SER A 808 8.24 7.75 40.01
N ASP A 809 8.21 7.84 41.34
CA ASP A 809 8.77 6.83 42.26
C ASP A 809 7.87 5.57 42.39
N ARG A 810 6.82 5.48 41.58
CA ARG A 810 5.88 4.35 41.48
C ARG A 810 5.95 3.62 40.14
N ARG A 811 6.88 3.99 39.27
CA ARG A 811 7.05 3.38 37.94
C ARG A 811 7.14 1.84 37.99
N ASP A 812 7.78 1.30 39.02
CA ASP A 812 7.99 -0.14 39.23
C ASP A 812 6.70 -0.94 39.52
N GLN A 813 5.61 -0.24 39.82
CA GLN A 813 4.29 -0.80 40.13
C GLN A 813 3.31 -0.72 38.95
N VAL A 814 3.72 -0.06 37.85
CA VAL A 814 2.86 0.20 36.69
C VAL A 814 2.90 -0.95 35.70
N THR A 815 1.73 -1.31 35.18
CA THR A 815 1.53 -2.16 34.00
C THR A 815 0.64 -1.40 33.01
N LEU A 816 1.06 -1.30 31.75
CA LEU A 816 0.27 -0.64 30.70
C LEU A 816 -0.68 -1.66 30.08
N ILE A 817 -1.91 -1.22 29.81
CA ILE A 817 -2.92 -2.00 29.09
C ILE A 817 -3.56 -1.12 28.01
N GLY A 818 -4.15 -1.72 26.97
CA GLY A 818 -4.76 -0.96 25.87
C GLY A 818 -5.26 -1.86 24.75
N PHE A 819 -6.25 -1.40 23.99
CA PHE A 819 -6.78 -2.14 22.83
C PHE A 819 -5.96 -1.93 21.55
N ASP A 820 -5.39 -0.74 21.38
CA ASP A 820 -4.59 -0.41 20.19
C ASP A 820 -3.21 -1.07 20.28
N PHE A 821 -3.04 -2.14 19.51
CA PHE A 821 -1.83 -2.94 19.46
C PHE A 821 -0.60 -2.12 19.02
N GLU A 822 -0.79 -1.15 18.11
CA GLU A 822 0.32 -0.37 17.57
C GLU A 822 0.78 0.69 18.58
N VAL A 823 -0.14 1.34 19.28
CA VAL A 823 0.20 2.23 20.40
C VAL A 823 0.97 1.47 21.48
N LEU A 824 0.52 0.26 21.84
CA LEU A 824 1.25 -0.60 22.78
C LEU A 824 2.64 -1.00 22.27
N ARG A 825 2.80 -1.24 20.97
CA ARG A 825 4.11 -1.55 20.37
C ARG A 825 5.07 -0.36 20.45
N GLN A 826 4.58 0.87 20.26
CA GLN A 826 5.38 2.08 20.42
C GLN A 826 5.74 2.35 21.89
N LEU A 827 4.82 2.10 22.82
CA LEU A 827 5.08 2.14 24.26
C LEU A 827 6.13 1.10 24.65
N ARG A 828 6.08 -0.11 24.08
CA ARG A 828 7.10 -1.14 24.32
C ARG A 828 8.50 -0.68 23.90
N ALA A 829 8.61 0.03 22.78
CA ALA A 829 9.87 0.59 22.31
C ALA A 829 10.36 1.76 23.21
N SER A 830 9.45 2.59 23.72
CA SER A 830 9.78 3.78 24.50
C SER A 830 9.99 3.53 26.00
N LEU A 831 9.34 2.48 26.53
CA LEU A 831 9.31 2.07 27.93
C LEU A 831 9.60 0.56 28.05
N PRO A 832 10.80 0.10 27.65
CA PRO A 832 11.13 -1.33 27.63
C PRO A 832 11.10 -1.98 29.02
N ASP A 833 11.17 -1.22 30.11
CA ASP A 833 11.13 -1.81 31.46
C ASP A 833 9.73 -1.89 32.06
N VAL A 834 8.73 -1.29 31.40
CA VAL A 834 7.34 -1.28 31.90
C VAL A 834 6.58 -2.46 31.28
N PRO A 835 5.93 -3.33 32.08
CA PRO A 835 5.11 -4.40 31.57
C PRO A 835 3.91 -3.91 30.77
N ILE A 836 3.52 -4.68 29.75
CA ILE A 836 2.39 -4.42 28.87
C ILE A 836 1.52 -5.68 28.78
N LEU A 837 0.20 -5.51 28.94
CA LEU A 837 -0.80 -6.54 28.63
C LEU A 837 -1.74 -6.02 27.53
N TRP A 838 -1.94 -6.80 26.48
CA TRP A 838 -2.84 -6.40 25.39
C TRP A 838 -4.30 -6.66 25.75
N LEU A 839 -5.17 -5.64 25.63
CA LEU A 839 -6.61 -5.79 25.82
C LEU A 839 -7.25 -6.44 24.59
N VAL A 840 -7.98 -7.53 24.81
CA VAL A 840 -8.69 -8.25 23.74
C VAL A 840 -10.15 -8.46 24.12
N GLY A 841 -11.06 -7.92 23.31
CA GLY A 841 -12.50 -8.08 23.47
C GLY A 841 -13.00 -9.41 22.92
N ALA A 842 -14.05 -9.96 23.52
CA ALA A 842 -14.70 -11.16 23.00
C ALA A 842 -15.47 -10.80 21.71
N PRO A 843 -15.34 -11.59 20.62
CA PRO A 843 -16.09 -11.32 19.40
C PRO A 843 -17.59 -11.43 19.69
N ARG A 844 -18.35 -10.42 19.29
CA ARG A 844 -19.81 -10.40 19.47
C ARG A 844 -20.51 -10.68 18.14
N ASP A 845 -21.35 -11.69 18.11
CA ASP A 845 -22.20 -11.99 16.97
C ASP A 845 -23.27 -10.90 16.81
N ALA A 846 -23.35 -10.29 15.63
CA ALA A 846 -24.24 -9.16 15.37
C ALA A 846 -25.74 -9.55 15.42
N ARG A 847 -26.07 -10.81 15.10
CA ARG A 847 -27.43 -11.34 14.98
C ARG A 847 -27.92 -11.90 16.32
N THR A 848 -27.17 -12.81 16.93
CA THR A 848 -27.56 -13.45 18.19
C THR A 848 -27.26 -12.58 19.40
N LYS A 849 -26.42 -11.55 19.22
CA LYS A 849 -25.84 -10.72 20.31
C LYS A 849 -25.00 -11.53 21.31
N SER A 850 -24.71 -12.80 21.02
CA SER A 850 -23.87 -13.66 21.87
C SER A 850 -22.38 -13.38 21.67
N TYR A 851 -21.57 -13.74 22.66
CA TYR A 851 -20.12 -13.62 22.60
C TYR A 851 -19.50 -14.97 22.25
N GLY A 852 -18.53 -14.96 21.35
CA GLY A 852 -17.72 -16.12 20.98
C GLY A 852 -16.37 -16.17 21.71
N PRO A 853 -15.60 -17.26 21.55
CA PRO A 853 -14.28 -17.40 22.13
C PRO A 853 -13.29 -16.41 21.51
N ILE A 854 -12.33 -15.95 22.30
CA ILE A 854 -11.20 -15.14 21.81
C ILE A 854 -10.20 -16.05 21.09
N ASP A 855 -9.68 -15.58 19.95
CA ASP A 855 -8.70 -16.31 19.15
C ASP A 855 -7.41 -16.56 19.95
N PRO A 856 -7.02 -17.82 20.21
CA PRO A 856 -5.78 -18.14 20.93
C PRO A 856 -4.50 -17.60 20.27
N GLN A 857 -4.53 -17.25 18.98
CA GLN A 857 -3.39 -16.63 18.30
C GLN A 857 -3.02 -15.26 18.87
N CYS A 858 -3.92 -14.58 19.59
CA CYS A 858 -3.60 -13.31 20.23
C CYS A 858 -2.45 -13.44 21.24
N ALA A 859 -2.34 -14.58 21.93
CA ALA A 859 -1.24 -14.86 22.86
C ALA A 859 0.12 -14.88 22.15
N ARG A 860 0.21 -15.62 21.04
CA ARG A 860 1.42 -15.67 20.20
C ARG A 860 1.80 -14.28 19.70
N ARG A 861 0.83 -13.53 19.17
CA ARG A 861 1.06 -12.19 18.63
C ARG A 861 1.54 -11.19 19.69
N ALA A 862 0.96 -11.24 20.89
CA ALA A 862 1.41 -10.45 22.03
C ALA A 862 2.83 -10.86 22.47
N ALA A 863 3.14 -12.15 22.46
CA ALA A 863 4.46 -12.67 22.82
C ALA A 863 5.55 -12.20 21.84
N GLU A 864 5.26 -12.21 20.54
CA GLU A 864 6.14 -11.71 19.47
C GLU A 864 6.41 -10.20 19.61
N ALA A 865 5.41 -9.43 20.04
CA ALA A 865 5.56 -8.00 20.33
C ALA A 865 6.30 -7.71 21.65
N GLY A 866 6.70 -8.74 22.40
CA GLY A 866 7.37 -8.59 23.70
C GLY A 866 6.45 -8.15 24.84
N PHE A 867 5.14 -8.38 24.71
CA PHE A 867 4.17 -8.11 25.78
C PHE A 867 4.16 -9.26 26.80
N GLN A 868 3.91 -8.92 28.06
CA GLN A 868 3.91 -9.84 29.19
C GLN A 868 2.67 -10.75 29.21
N GLY A 869 1.62 -10.36 28.48
CA GLY A 869 0.44 -11.19 28.35
C GLY A 869 -0.77 -10.46 27.82
N LEU A 870 -1.93 -10.97 28.21
CA LEU A 870 -3.23 -10.52 27.74
C LEU A 870 -4.10 -10.10 28.93
N ASN A 871 -4.95 -9.10 28.71
CA ASN A 871 -6.04 -8.77 29.61
C ASN A 871 -7.35 -8.83 28.82
N VAL A 872 -8.16 -9.86 29.04
CA VAL A 872 -9.19 -10.26 28.07
C VAL A 872 -10.61 -10.12 28.63
N ASP A 873 -11.57 -9.93 27.74
CA ASP A 873 -12.98 -9.97 28.09
C ASP A 873 -13.35 -11.37 28.61
N ARG A 874 -13.85 -11.43 29.84
CA ARG A 874 -14.24 -12.67 30.54
C ARG A 874 -15.13 -13.60 29.72
N ARG A 875 -15.97 -13.03 28.83
CA ARG A 875 -16.97 -13.77 28.04
C ARG A 875 -16.36 -14.64 26.97
N GLY A 876 -15.14 -14.31 26.52
CA GLY A 876 -14.44 -15.03 25.46
C GLY A 876 -13.37 -16.00 25.96
N VAL A 877 -13.25 -16.19 27.28
CA VAL A 877 -12.22 -17.07 27.87
C VAL A 877 -12.65 -18.52 27.81
N ASP A 878 -11.82 -19.34 27.16
CA ASP A 878 -11.94 -20.80 27.10
C ASP A 878 -10.61 -21.49 27.41
N ALA A 879 -10.63 -22.83 27.51
CA ALA A 879 -9.43 -23.61 27.80
C ALA A 879 -8.33 -23.48 26.72
N LYS A 880 -8.69 -23.19 25.47
CA LYS A 880 -7.72 -23.05 24.36
C LYS A 880 -6.92 -21.77 24.52
N LEU A 881 -7.58 -20.67 24.87
CA LEU A 881 -6.92 -19.40 25.13
C LEU A 881 -5.96 -19.51 26.32
N VAL A 882 -6.39 -20.14 27.42
CA VAL A 882 -5.51 -20.37 28.58
C VAL A 882 -4.31 -21.22 28.19
N ALA A 883 -4.53 -22.33 27.47
CA ALA A 883 -3.44 -23.19 27.01
C ALA A 883 -2.44 -22.42 26.13
N ALA A 884 -2.93 -21.56 25.23
CA ALA A 884 -2.08 -20.74 24.38
C ALA A 884 -1.29 -19.69 25.17
N ALA A 885 -1.93 -18.99 26.12
CA ALA A 885 -1.24 -18.03 27.00
C ALA A 885 -0.16 -18.73 27.84
N LYS A 886 -0.46 -19.90 28.41
CA LYS A 886 0.48 -20.72 29.17
C LYS A 886 1.64 -21.22 28.31
N ALA A 887 1.36 -21.75 27.12
CA ALA A 887 2.39 -22.18 26.17
C ALA A 887 3.28 -21.02 25.72
N ALA A 888 2.70 -19.83 25.59
CA ALA A 888 3.42 -18.60 25.33
C ALA A 888 4.12 -18.04 26.58
N GLY A 889 4.00 -18.64 27.78
CA GLY A 889 4.59 -18.12 29.02
C GLY A 889 4.11 -16.72 29.40
N GLN A 890 2.84 -16.43 29.13
CA GLN A 890 2.20 -15.12 29.32
C GLN A 890 1.27 -15.10 30.52
N GLU A 891 1.08 -13.91 31.10
CA GLU A 891 0.02 -13.63 32.06
C GLU A 891 -1.34 -13.55 31.33
N LEU A 892 -2.39 -14.08 31.96
CA LEU A 892 -3.76 -14.01 31.43
C LEU A 892 -4.68 -13.41 32.48
N PHE A 893 -5.02 -12.14 32.25
CA PHE A 893 -5.86 -11.33 33.13
C PHE A 893 -7.24 -11.19 32.49
N VAL A 894 -8.27 -10.89 33.29
CA VAL A 894 -9.64 -10.74 32.78
C VAL A 894 -10.31 -9.48 33.27
N TRP A 895 -11.20 -8.94 32.43
CA TRP A 895 -12.10 -7.83 32.75
C TRP A 895 -13.50 -8.06 32.13
N THR A 896 -14.58 -7.43 32.62
CA THR A 896 -14.78 -6.98 34.01
C THR A 896 -15.59 -8.07 34.72
N VAL A 897 -15.07 -8.60 35.83
CA VAL A 897 -15.66 -9.72 36.56
C VAL A 897 -16.23 -9.22 37.89
N ASN A 898 -17.56 -9.17 37.99
CA ASN A 898 -18.26 -8.72 39.19
C ASN A 898 -19.01 -9.85 39.91
N ASP A 899 -19.07 -11.04 39.30
CA ASP A 899 -19.75 -12.21 39.84
C ASP A 899 -18.72 -13.19 40.45
N PRO A 900 -18.81 -13.47 41.77
CA PRO A 900 -17.98 -14.48 42.46
C PRO A 900 -17.93 -15.84 41.79
N ALA A 901 -19.06 -16.35 41.27
CA ALA A 901 -19.12 -17.68 40.66
C ALA A 901 -18.33 -17.73 39.34
N GLU A 902 -18.46 -16.67 38.54
CA GLU A 902 -17.70 -16.50 37.31
C GLU A 902 -16.20 -16.34 37.59
N ALA A 903 -15.84 -15.62 38.66
CA ALA A 903 -14.45 -15.47 39.07
C ALA A 903 -13.82 -16.80 39.46
N GLN A 904 -14.55 -17.65 40.21
CA GLN A 904 -14.11 -19.00 40.55
C GLN A 904 -13.95 -19.87 39.30
N ARG A 905 -14.92 -19.87 38.37
CA ARG A 905 -14.82 -20.61 37.09
C ARG A 905 -13.56 -20.23 36.31
N LEU A 906 -13.30 -18.94 36.17
CA LEU A 906 -12.15 -18.42 35.42
C LEU A 906 -10.82 -18.68 36.14
N ARG A 907 -10.80 -18.61 37.48
CA ARG A 907 -9.63 -18.98 38.30
C ARG A 907 -9.27 -20.44 38.07
N ASP A 908 -10.27 -21.32 38.10
CA ASP A 908 -10.07 -22.76 37.92
C ASP A 908 -9.61 -23.10 36.49
N LEU A 909 -9.97 -22.27 35.50
CA LEU A 909 -9.43 -22.33 34.15
C LEU A 909 -7.97 -21.87 34.04
N GLY A 910 -7.43 -21.14 35.02
CA GLY A 910 -6.02 -20.70 35.06
C GLY A 910 -5.79 -19.20 34.92
N VAL A 911 -6.83 -18.37 35.07
CA VAL A 911 -6.71 -16.89 35.08
C VAL A 911 -6.09 -16.42 36.40
N THR A 912 -5.14 -15.47 36.31
CA THR A 912 -4.29 -15.08 37.47
C THR A 912 -4.54 -13.66 37.99
N ALA A 913 -5.42 -12.88 37.36
CA ALA A 913 -5.87 -11.56 37.84
C ALA A 913 -7.26 -11.20 37.32
N PHE A 914 -8.02 -10.49 38.16
CA PHE A 914 -9.40 -10.13 37.93
C PHE A 914 -9.61 -8.62 38.11
N THR A 915 -10.04 -7.96 37.04
CA THR A 915 -10.45 -6.55 37.06
C THR A 915 -11.95 -6.48 37.40
N THR A 916 -12.32 -5.72 38.44
CA THR A 916 -13.67 -5.75 39.03
C THR A 916 -14.13 -4.40 39.54
N ASP A 917 -15.43 -4.11 39.41
CA ASP A 917 -16.05 -2.91 39.98
C ASP A 917 -16.34 -3.07 41.49
N VAL A 918 -16.32 -4.31 41.99
CA VAL A 918 -16.75 -4.70 43.35
C VAL A 918 -15.64 -5.46 44.10
N PRO A 919 -14.50 -4.81 44.40
CA PRO A 919 -13.37 -5.47 45.04
C PRO A 919 -13.73 -6.06 46.42
N ASP A 920 -14.65 -5.45 47.15
CA ASP A 920 -15.21 -5.91 48.42
C ASP A 920 -15.89 -7.28 48.33
N LEU A 921 -16.56 -7.57 47.21
CA LEU A 921 -17.22 -8.85 46.97
C LEU A 921 -16.26 -9.90 46.41
N LEU A 922 -15.34 -9.49 45.52
CA LEU A 922 -14.48 -10.43 44.81
C LEU A 922 -13.29 -10.93 45.67
N LEU A 923 -12.76 -10.08 46.55
CA LEU A 923 -11.62 -10.44 47.42
C LEU A 923 -11.93 -11.64 48.33
N PRO A 924 -13.06 -11.69 49.08
CA PRO A 924 -13.41 -12.86 49.88
C PRO A 924 -13.67 -14.12 49.03
N ALA A 925 -14.32 -13.95 47.87
CA ALA A 925 -14.70 -15.07 47.00
C ALA A 925 -13.50 -15.83 46.40
N LEU A 926 -12.40 -15.13 46.16
CA LEU A 926 -11.17 -15.71 45.60
C LEU A 926 -10.16 -16.15 46.66
N ARG A 927 -10.42 -15.88 47.95
CA ARG A 927 -9.63 -16.39 49.09
C ARG A 927 -10.05 -17.78 49.56
N GLN A 928 -11.28 -18.20 49.23
CA GLN A 928 -11.81 -19.56 49.44
C GLN A 928 -11.35 -20.47 48.31
#